data_AF-A0A1Q2MBW9-F1
#
_entry.id   AF-A0A1Q2MBW9-F1
#
_cell.length_a   1.000
_cell.length_b   1.000
_cell.length_c   1.000
_cell.angle_alpha   90.00
_cell.angle_beta   90.00
_cell.angle_gamma   90.00
#
_symmetry.space_group_name_H-M   'P 1'
#
loop_
_entity.id
_entity.type
_entity.pdbx_description
1 polymer ?
#
loop_
_entity_poly.entity_id
_entity_poly.type
_entity_poly.pdbx_seq_one_letter_code
_entity_poly.pdbx_strand_id
1 'polypeptide(L)'
;MENLSRRKFIKYSGLAGGAFLVGGCGFARAQTSKAASGDVLKGFIVSDAHFGWVHDMQPTHQQQRDAMNVILTRFPDLDVFIDTGDAHHSGLSGSSELEARGGWTDIIANGSGRLPFYYVMGNHEAIPNPGLDSEQKVQEFGSVTCRPYYSFDIKNIHFVSLPELETPVFVNKESIDWLKLDLELNKDKTTILLSHNNIKGTTTLLGDQPGYRGITNSQQIMDIISGYPNVISWMQGHNHTYEVVKKDNMLFVSNGRIGGFIPGAVWGLGHRELGGIYFEVLGDKFIVKSFSASSNSFHEELGFELVSGELEKQTTLDSSAKSVFSYGVGDMNNGQKIPVFSHHTGLGKKEIFAAAGSEEINDDPEFTLFEHRHDNDSNQQWMLMGASVGYPRYFEPENTLWQWEDPGIRLLAQESLAQSTDISVPEYASGRNAYYKCSPGRKYKTEITINSPSGGQNIEMLLEVRDSNGNSLNQVTSEQVSVEAGTNKYSREFYIPHLPDTDNIYYDNSSDTTVQVLAKAKISNLFEDVVVSKFALYHSELAAAENPKITVDGKQHLRCGKYGAGEVISLGSSDNKEARAVVECSTGGTGRLSWLIRQDNVDWQFRNAAVSDLGQYLQVDSVRSPWTPDKEVVIAPFGGSSGGPFVHKTRKINQFNIYPLNRGNELLKIDVQNFDSDADIKIICSASPAAVTGSSQWSYESGVLTVNVESEGVITADWA
;
A
#
# COMPACT_ATOMS: atom_id res chain seq x y z
N MET A 1 4.84 -14.98 51.45
CA MET A 1 4.98 -16.39 51.01
C MET A 1 4.20 -17.26 51.99
N GLU A 2 2.96 -17.61 51.63
CA GLU A 2 2.11 -18.53 52.39
C GLU A 2 2.05 -19.88 51.67
N ASN A 3 2.20 -20.98 52.43
CA ASN A 3 2.27 -22.35 51.93
C ASN A 3 0.90 -22.86 51.46
N LEU A 4 0.75 -23.07 50.14
CA LEU A 4 -0.37 -23.79 49.56
C LEU A 4 -0.31 -25.29 49.95
N SER A 5 -1.38 -25.79 50.56
CA SER A 5 -1.44 -27.19 51.02
C SER A 5 -1.74 -28.18 49.88
N ARG A 6 -1.11 -29.37 49.94
CA ARG A 6 -1.21 -30.49 48.97
C ARG A 6 -2.65 -30.87 48.58
N ARG A 7 -3.65 -30.61 49.42
CA ARG A 7 -5.07 -30.88 49.11
C ARG A 7 -5.73 -29.85 48.19
N LYS A 8 -5.23 -28.60 48.14
CA LYS A 8 -5.68 -27.60 47.16
C LYS A 8 -5.04 -27.83 45.79
N PHE A 9 -3.81 -28.33 45.74
CA PHE A 9 -3.14 -28.70 44.48
C PHE A 9 -3.94 -29.78 43.72
N ILE A 10 -4.30 -30.88 44.39
CA ILE A 10 -5.05 -32.00 43.75
C ILE A 10 -6.46 -31.60 43.28
N LYS A 11 -7.09 -30.59 43.90
CA LYS A 11 -8.40 -30.08 43.44
C LYS A 11 -8.28 -29.22 42.17
N TYR A 12 -7.13 -28.58 41.92
CA TYR A 12 -6.85 -27.85 40.68
C TYR A 12 -6.22 -28.73 39.60
N SER A 13 -5.61 -29.86 39.95
CA SER A 13 -5.07 -30.84 38.99
C SER A 13 -6.14 -31.73 38.32
N GLY A 14 -7.38 -31.72 38.81
CA GLY A 14 -8.47 -32.58 38.32
C GLY A 14 -9.31 -32.03 37.15
N LEU A 15 -9.01 -30.82 36.67
CA LEU A 15 -9.71 -30.17 35.55
C LEU A 15 -8.79 -29.82 34.36
N ALA A 16 -7.53 -30.29 34.39
CA ALA A 16 -6.52 -30.08 33.34
C ALA A 16 -6.19 -31.39 32.62
N GLY A 17 -7.22 -32.16 32.25
CA GLY A 17 -7.10 -33.38 31.46
C GLY A 17 -7.45 -33.09 30.00
N GLY A 18 -6.50 -32.61 29.22
CA GLY A 18 -6.68 -32.43 27.78
C GLY A 18 -5.61 -31.55 27.13
N ALA A 19 -4.65 -32.21 26.47
CA ALA A 19 -3.76 -31.68 25.43
C ALA A 19 -2.72 -30.62 25.84
N PHE A 20 -1.52 -31.09 26.21
CA PHE A 20 -0.28 -30.44 25.79
C PHE A 20 0.68 -31.52 25.24
N LEU A 21 1.25 -31.21 24.06
CA LEU A 21 2.31 -31.89 23.29
C LEU A 21 1.83 -32.42 21.92
N VAL A 22 1.81 -31.54 20.91
CA VAL A 22 2.85 -31.44 19.87
C VAL A 22 2.84 -29.99 19.37
N GLY A 23 4.00 -29.31 19.42
CA GLY A 23 4.24 -28.09 18.67
C GLY A 23 4.30 -28.44 17.19
N GLY A 24 3.14 -28.47 16.55
CA GLY A 24 2.98 -28.50 15.11
C GLY A 24 2.31 -27.20 14.72
N CYS A 25 2.81 -26.54 13.67
CA CYS A 25 2.08 -25.51 12.97
C CYS A 25 0.62 -25.96 12.88
N GLY A 26 -0.30 -25.19 13.47
CA GLY A 26 -1.73 -25.48 13.37
C GLY A 26 -2.07 -25.50 11.90
N PHE A 27 -2.12 -26.71 11.33
CA PHE A 27 -2.55 -26.92 9.97
C PHE A 27 -3.96 -26.34 9.90
N ALA A 28 -4.11 -25.28 9.11
CA ALA A 28 -5.39 -24.87 8.58
C ALA A 28 -6.06 -26.16 8.12
N ARG A 29 -7.12 -26.56 8.85
CA ARG A 29 -7.94 -27.71 8.52
C ARG A 29 -8.22 -27.57 7.04
N ALA A 30 -7.90 -28.62 6.28
CA ALA A 30 -8.10 -28.66 4.85
C ALA A 30 -9.41 -27.98 4.47
N GLN A 31 -9.32 -26.77 3.91
CA GLN A 31 -10.40 -26.20 3.13
C GLN A 31 -10.55 -27.11 1.91
N THR A 32 -11.21 -28.24 2.13
CA THR A 32 -11.61 -29.19 1.10
C THR A 32 -12.54 -28.44 0.15
N SER A 33 -12.19 -28.47 -1.14
CA SER A 33 -12.96 -28.00 -2.31
C SER A 33 -14.05 -26.98 -2.00
N LYS A 34 -13.79 -25.71 -2.31
CA LYS A 34 -14.84 -24.69 -2.44
C LYS A 34 -15.87 -25.22 -3.43
N ALA A 35 -17.03 -25.68 -2.93
CA ALA A 35 -18.24 -25.55 -3.71
C ALA A 35 -18.38 -24.05 -3.99
N ALA A 36 -18.56 -23.66 -5.25
CA ALA A 36 -18.79 -22.26 -5.62
C ALA A 36 -19.86 -21.68 -4.68
N SER A 37 -19.47 -20.79 -3.78
CA SER A 37 -20.37 -20.15 -2.84
C SER A 37 -21.20 -19.11 -3.59
N GLY A 38 -22.27 -19.58 -4.23
CA GLY A 38 -23.49 -18.85 -4.62
C GLY A 38 -23.37 -17.45 -5.24
N ASP A 39 -24.52 -16.79 -5.32
CA ASP A 39 -24.69 -15.39 -5.74
C ASP A 39 -24.29 -14.44 -4.60
N VAL A 40 -23.11 -14.65 -4.00
CA VAL A 40 -22.56 -13.79 -2.93
C VAL A 40 -21.03 -13.72 -3.03
N LEU A 41 -20.45 -12.54 -2.81
CA LEU A 41 -19.03 -12.37 -2.50
C LEU A 41 -18.87 -12.19 -0.99
N LYS A 42 -17.94 -12.94 -0.38
CA LYS A 42 -17.66 -12.85 1.06
C LYS A 42 -16.21 -12.43 1.30
N GLY A 43 -15.98 -11.48 2.19
CA GLY A 43 -14.62 -11.10 2.58
C GLY A 43 -14.48 -10.84 4.07
N PHE A 44 -13.22 -10.85 4.51
CA PHE A 44 -12.86 -10.50 5.88
C PHE A 44 -11.70 -9.50 5.88
N ILE A 45 -11.78 -8.51 6.76
CA ILE A 45 -10.78 -7.44 6.89
C ILE A 45 -10.25 -7.44 8.32
N VAL A 46 -8.93 -7.44 8.47
CA VAL A 46 -8.22 -7.14 9.72
C VAL A 46 -7.50 -5.81 9.58
N SER A 47 -7.05 -5.24 10.70
CA SER A 47 -6.33 -3.98 10.71
C SER A 47 -5.53 -3.83 12.00
N ASP A 48 -4.57 -2.91 12.00
CA ASP A 48 -3.89 -2.40 13.20
C ASP A 48 -3.26 -3.55 14.00
N ALA A 49 -2.43 -4.36 13.34
CA ALA A 49 -1.76 -5.50 13.96
C ALA A 49 -0.57 -5.08 14.86
N HIS A 50 0.09 -3.97 14.52
CA HIS A 50 1.21 -3.36 15.23
C HIS A 50 2.25 -4.34 15.76
N PHE A 51 2.65 -5.32 14.94
CA PHE A 51 3.76 -6.19 15.30
C PHE A 51 5.00 -5.35 15.69
N GLY A 52 5.68 -5.76 16.76
CA GLY A 52 6.84 -5.02 17.31
C GLY A 52 6.52 -3.86 18.26
N TRP A 53 5.25 -3.52 18.51
CA TRP A 53 4.91 -2.54 19.54
C TRP A 53 5.07 -3.13 20.95
N VAL A 54 6.02 -2.60 21.73
CA VAL A 54 6.34 -3.11 23.07
C VAL A 54 5.48 -2.39 24.12
N HIS A 55 4.29 -2.95 24.39
CA HIS A 55 3.39 -2.47 25.43
C HIS A 55 2.49 -3.60 25.94
N ASP A 56 2.06 -3.55 27.20
CA ASP A 56 1.14 -4.53 27.81
C ASP A 56 -0.24 -4.63 27.13
N MET A 57 -0.57 -3.70 26.22
CA MET A 57 -1.82 -3.70 25.47
C MET A 57 -1.69 -4.40 24.12
N GLN A 58 -0.45 -4.63 23.67
CA GLN A 58 -0.19 -5.36 22.44
C GLN A 58 -0.46 -6.86 22.68
N PRO A 59 -1.36 -7.50 21.92
CA PRO A 59 -1.52 -8.92 22.00
C PRO A 59 -0.25 -9.62 21.50
N THR A 60 0.12 -10.68 22.19
CA THR A 60 1.23 -11.53 21.78
C THR A 60 1.02 -12.10 20.38
N HIS A 61 2.10 -12.48 19.70
CA HIS A 61 2.03 -13.14 18.39
C HIS A 61 1.12 -14.40 18.44
N GLN A 62 1.13 -15.14 19.56
CA GLN A 62 0.26 -16.30 19.72
C GLN A 62 -1.22 -15.91 19.79
N GLN A 63 -1.58 -14.86 20.53
CA GLN A 63 -2.97 -14.39 20.60
C GLN A 63 -3.48 -13.91 19.23
N GLN A 64 -2.65 -13.21 18.47
CA GLN A 64 -3.00 -12.80 17.10
C GLN A 64 -3.16 -14.01 16.17
N ARG A 65 -2.29 -15.02 16.28
CA ARG A 65 -2.41 -16.29 15.55
C ARG A 65 -3.69 -17.03 15.91
N ASP A 66 -4.03 -17.09 17.20
CA ASP A 66 -5.25 -17.73 17.67
C ASP A 66 -6.50 -16.99 17.14
N ALA A 67 -6.48 -15.65 17.13
CA ALA A 67 -7.54 -14.84 16.53
C ALA A 67 -7.72 -15.14 15.04
N MET A 68 -6.63 -15.17 14.27
CA MET A 68 -6.65 -15.57 12.85
C MET A 68 -7.22 -16.98 12.66
N ASN A 69 -6.83 -17.93 13.49
CA ASN A 69 -7.35 -19.31 13.44
C ASN A 69 -8.86 -19.36 13.69
N VAL A 70 -9.38 -18.58 14.66
CA VAL A 70 -10.82 -18.48 14.92
C VAL A 70 -11.55 -17.91 13.70
N ILE A 71 -11.05 -16.81 13.13
CA ILE A 71 -11.64 -16.16 11.95
C ILE A 71 -11.71 -17.13 10.78
N LEU A 72 -10.59 -17.74 10.39
CA LEU A 72 -10.51 -18.65 9.24
C LEU A 72 -11.29 -19.95 9.45
N THR A 73 -11.46 -20.40 10.70
CA THR A 73 -12.31 -21.55 11.04
C THR A 73 -13.80 -21.18 10.98
N ARG A 74 -14.15 -19.97 11.44
CA ARG A 74 -15.54 -19.48 11.46
C ARG A 74 -16.06 -19.17 10.06
N PHE A 75 -15.20 -18.65 9.19
CA PHE A 75 -15.52 -18.24 7.83
C PHE A 75 -14.69 -19.04 6.80
N PRO A 76 -14.96 -20.35 6.64
CA PRO A 76 -14.16 -21.21 5.77
C PRO A 76 -14.39 -20.94 4.26
N ASP A 77 -15.40 -20.15 3.90
CA ASP A 77 -15.87 -19.92 2.53
C ASP A 77 -15.60 -18.51 2.00
N LEU A 78 -14.72 -17.74 2.66
CA LEU A 78 -14.29 -16.41 2.21
C LEU A 78 -13.73 -16.43 0.78
N ASP A 79 -13.98 -15.35 0.02
CA ASP A 79 -13.41 -15.10 -1.30
C ASP A 79 -12.14 -14.25 -1.23
N VAL A 80 -12.00 -13.41 -0.22
CA VAL A 80 -10.86 -12.50 -0.06
C VAL A 80 -10.58 -12.22 1.41
N PHE A 81 -9.30 -11.99 1.73
CA PHE A 81 -8.85 -11.50 3.03
C PHE A 81 -8.07 -10.19 2.83
N ILE A 82 -8.29 -9.19 3.67
CA ILE A 82 -7.69 -7.86 3.52
C ILE A 82 -7.09 -7.42 4.86
N ASP A 83 -5.97 -6.71 4.81
CA ASP A 83 -5.43 -5.95 5.94
C ASP A 83 -5.40 -4.44 5.59
N THR A 84 -6.00 -3.59 6.43
CA THR A 84 -6.07 -2.13 6.21
C THR A 84 -4.98 -1.31 6.92
N GLY A 85 -3.84 -1.90 7.24
CA GLY A 85 -2.63 -1.15 7.59
C GLY A 85 -2.26 -1.15 9.07
N ASP A 86 -1.14 -0.48 9.37
CA ASP A 86 -0.46 -0.56 10.67
C ASP A 86 -0.12 -2.02 11.02
N ALA A 87 0.42 -2.71 10.01
CA ALA A 87 0.88 -4.09 10.08
C ALA A 87 2.00 -4.26 11.12
N HIS A 88 2.90 -3.28 11.21
CA HIS A 88 3.96 -3.24 12.22
C HIS A 88 4.09 -1.83 12.81
N HIS A 89 4.77 -1.71 13.96
CA HIS A 89 5.03 -0.39 14.54
C HIS A 89 6.18 0.34 13.83
N SER A 90 6.15 1.68 13.81
CA SER A 90 7.20 2.51 13.21
C SER A 90 8.45 2.59 14.09
N GLY A 91 9.58 3.01 13.50
CA GLY A 91 10.82 3.29 14.24
C GLY A 91 11.60 2.04 14.68
N LEU A 92 11.21 0.85 14.20
CA LEU A 92 11.94 -0.39 14.42
C LEU A 92 13.18 -0.47 13.53
N SER A 93 14.22 -1.16 14.01
CA SER A 93 15.44 -1.43 13.24
C SER A 93 16.05 -2.78 13.63
N GLY A 94 16.91 -3.32 12.76
CA GLY A 94 17.66 -4.54 13.02
C GLY A 94 16.75 -5.75 13.31
N SER A 95 17.05 -6.50 14.37
CA SER A 95 16.29 -7.71 14.71
C SER A 95 14.82 -7.44 15.05
N SER A 96 14.49 -6.28 15.66
CA SER A 96 13.11 -5.95 16.01
C SER A 96 12.25 -5.66 14.77
N GLU A 97 12.81 -5.03 13.73
CA GLU A 97 12.13 -4.85 12.44
C GLU A 97 11.89 -6.20 11.76
N LEU A 98 12.91 -7.07 11.75
CA LEU A 98 12.80 -8.42 11.18
C LEU A 98 11.74 -9.27 11.90
N GLU A 99 11.73 -9.26 13.24
CA GLU A 99 10.75 -10.00 14.02
C GLU A 99 9.33 -9.48 13.82
N ALA A 100 9.14 -8.16 13.80
CA ALA A 100 7.84 -7.56 13.61
C ALA A 100 7.24 -7.86 12.23
N ARG A 101 8.01 -7.58 11.17
CA ARG A 101 7.58 -7.82 9.80
C ARG A 101 7.45 -9.31 9.50
N GLY A 102 8.35 -10.14 10.03
CA GLY A 102 8.25 -11.59 9.93
C GLY A 102 7.03 -12.14 10.65
N GLY A 103 6.70 -11.60 11.82
CA GLY A 103 5.49 -11.93 12.58
C GLY A 103 4.21 -11.64 11.80
N TRP A 104 4.08 -10.43 11.24
CA TRP A 104 2.94 -10.08 10.39
C TRP A 104 2.88 -10.95 9.13
N THR A 105 4.01 -11.14 8.46
CA THR A 105 4.08 -11.92 7.21
C THR A 105 3.64 -13.36 7.47
N ASP A 106 4.11 -14.00 8.53
CA ASP A 106 3.73 -15.37 8.88
C ASP A 106 2.26 -15.48 9.37
N ILE A 107 1.84 -14.60 10.28
CA ILE A 107 0.57 -14.76 10.99
C ILE A 107 -0.62 -14.20 10.19
N ILE A 108 -0.46 -13.07 9.52
CA ILE A 108 -1.54 -12.38 8.82
C ILE A 108 -1.49 -12.71 7.33
N ALA A 109 -0.44 -12.27 6.62
CA ALA A 109 -0.37 -12.39 5.16
C ALA A 109 -0.32 -13.87 4.71
N ASN A 110 0.67 -14.63 5.18
CA ASN A 110 0.81 -16.06 4.87
C ASN A 110 -0.23 -16.90 5.62
N GLY A 111 -0.63 -16.49 6.83
CA GLY A 111 -1.63 -17.14 7.66
C GLY A 111 -3.03 -17.15 7.03
N SER A 112 -3.37 -16.18 6.18
CA SER A 112 -4.59 -16.19 5.34
C SER A 112 -4.66 -17.39 4.37
N GLY A 113 -3.55 -18.13 4.22
CA GLY A 113 -3.50 -19.40 3.51
C GLY A 113 -3.84 -19.24 2.04
N ARG A 114 -4.84 -19.98 1.54
CA ARG A 114 -5.16 -20.05 0.12
C ARG A 114 -6.03 -18.88 -0.36
N LEU A 115 -6.44 -17.98 0.52
CA LEU A 115 -7.23 -16.81 0.15
C LEU A 115 -6.35 -15.80 -0.57
N PRO A 116 -6.85 -15.16 -1.65
CA PRO A 116 -6.30 -13.89 -2.09
C PRO A 116 -6.22 -12.92 -0.92
N PHE A 117 -5.04 -12.30 -0.76
CA PHE A 117 -4.75 -11.39 0.34
C PHE A 117 -4.31 -10.04 -0.19
N TYR A 118 -4.91 -8.96 0.30
CA TYR A 118 -4.56 -7.60 -0.09
C TYR A 118 -4.26 -6.74 1.13
N TYR A 119 -3.32 -5.82 0.97
CA TYR A 119 -2.77 -5.00 2.04
C TYR A 119 -2.82 -3.52 1.67
N VAL A 120 -3.31 -2.70 2.59
CA VAL A 120 -3.28 -1.24 2.52
C VAL A 120 -2.20 -0.73 3.49
N MET A 121 -1.39 0.21 3.05
CA MET A 121 -0.36 0.81 3.88
C MET A 121 -0.96 1.68 4.98
N GLY A 122 -0.48 1.55 6.22
CA GLY A 122 -0.85 2.43 7.33
C GLY A 122 0.20 3.49 7.66
N ASN A 123 -0.09 4.33 8.66
CA ASN A 123 0.81 5.42 9.03
C ASN A 123 2.15 4.92 9.57
N HIS A 124 2.18 3.77 10.26
CA HIS A 124 3.45 3.23 10.76
C HIS A 124 4.36 2.68 9.67
N GLU A 125 3.81 2.43 8.48
CA GLU A 125 4.56 2.09 7.29
C GLU A 125 4.93 3.32 6.45
N ALA A 126 4.05 4.33 6.39
CA ALA A 126 4.26 5.56 5.64
C ALA A 126 5.39 6.45 6.21
N ILE A 127 5.53 6.50 7.55
CA ILE A 127 6.50 7.36 8.22
C ILE A 127 7.93 7.06 7.71
N PRO A 128 8.61 8.04 7.09
CA PRO A 128 9.93 7.82 6.50
C PRO A 128 10.98 7.41 7.53
N ASN A 129 11.71 6.34 7.22
CA ASN A 129 12.98 6.05 7.89
C ASN A 129 14.12 6.73 7.12
N PRO A 130 15.06 7.44 7.77
CA PRO A 130 16.17 8.05 7.08
C PRO A 130 16.95 7.05 6.21
N GLY A 131 17.12 7.39 4.93
CA GLY A 131 17.91 6.60 3.97
C GLY A 131 17.16 5.48 3.26
N LEU A 132 15.81 5.44 3.33
CA LEU A 132 15.00 4.37 2.75
C LEU A 132 13.68 4.91 2.17
N ASP A 133 13.31 4.46 0.96
CA ASP A 133 11.98 4.65 0.37
C ASP A 133 10.95 3.77 1.11
N SER A 134 10.06 4.38 1.89
CA SER A 134 9.02 3.68 2.65
C SER A 134 8.01 2.98 1.74
N GLU A 135 7.71 3.55 0.58
CA GLU A 135 6.77 2.97 -0.37
C GLU A 135 7.36 1.75 -1.06
N GLN A 136 8.65 1.78 -1.43
CA GLN A 136 9.33 0.61 -1.98
C GLN A 136 9.34 -0.54 -0.97
N LYS A 137 9.66 -0.25 0.30
CA LYS A 137 9.59 -1.26 1.38
C LYS A 137 8.21 -1.87 1.52
N VAL A 138 7.17 -1.05 1.45
CA VAL A 138 5.77 -1.50 1.49
C VAL A 138 5.43 -2.39 0.31
N GLN A 139 5.96 -2.10 -0.88
CA GLN A 139 5.80 -2.96 -2.05
C GLN A 139 6.44 -4.32 -1.85
N GLU A 140 7.66 -4.38 -1.32
CA GLU A 140 8.37 -5.63 -1.01
C GLU A 140 7.64 -6.44 0.06
N PHE A 141 7.20 -5.77 1.12
CA PHE A 141 6.54 -6.36 2.27
C PHE A 141 5.15 -6.89 1.94
N GLY A 142 4.33 -6.09 1.25
CA GLY A 142 2.94 -6.39 0.93
C GLY A 142 2.72 -7.12 -0.40
N SER A 143 3.79 -7.45 -1.14
CA SER A 143 3.70 -8.02 -2.50
C SER A 143 2.90 -7.12 -3.46
N VAL A 144 3.14 -5.80 -3.38
CA VAL A 144 2.46 -4.79 -4.20
C VAL A 144 3.28 -4.49 -5.46
N THR A 145 2.62 -4.40 -6.61
CA THR A 145 3.28 -4.41 -7.92
C THR A 145 3.98 -3.11 -8.32
N CYS A 146 3.48 -1.94 -7.93
CA CYS A 146 3.99 -0.67 -8.48
C CYS A 146 4.01 0.49 -7.47
N ARG A 147 2.86 0.86 -6.90
CA ARG A 147 2.72 1.85 -5.83
C ARG A 147 1.79 1.28 -4.74
N PRO A 148 1.82 1.80 -3.50
CA PRO A 148 0.95 1.33 -2.42
C PRO A 148 -0.56 1.46 -2.69
N TYR A 149 -0.95 2.29 -3.65
CA TYR A 149 -2.31 2.32 -4.20
C TYR A 149 -2.44 1.42 -5.44
N TYR A 150 -3.54 0.68 -5.52
CA TYR A 150 -3.84 -0.27 -6.59
C TYR A 150 -5.31 -0.72 -6.49
N SER A 151 -5.82 -1.43 -7.48
CA SER A 151 -7.19 -1.94 -7.46
C SER A 151 -7.28 -3.39 -7.93
N PHE A 152 -8.36 -4.07 -7.55
CA PHE A 152 -8.61 -5.46 -7.93
C PHE A 152 -10.10 -5.76 -8.00
N ASP A 153 -10.45 -6.76 -8.80
CA ASP A 153 -11.84 -7.23 -8.95
C ASP A 153 -11.98 -8.68 -8.52
N ILE A 154 -13.05 -8.96 -7.78
CA ILE A 154 -13.48 -10.32 -7.47
C ILE A 154 -15.00 -10.37 -7.69
N LYS A 155 -15.45 -11.36 -8.48
CA LYS A 155 -16.87 -11.53 -8.84
C LYS A 155 -17.52 -10.22 -9.36
N ASN A 156 -16.78 -9.46 -10.17
CA ASN A 156 -17.17 -8.15 -10.73
C ASN A 156 -17.50 -7.05 -9.70
N ILE A 157 -17.01 -7.19 -8.47
CA ILE A 157 -16.95 -6.12 -7.47
C ILE A 157 -15.53 -5.55 -7.46
N HIS A 158 -15.44 -4.23 -7.53
CA HIS A 158 -14.19 -3.49 -7.60
C HIS A 158 -13.74 -3.02 -6.23
N PHE A 159 -12.46 -3.23 -5.91
CA PHE A 159 -11.83 -2.79 -4.66
C PHE A 159 -10.65 -1.89 -4.98
N VAL A 160 -10.48 -0.82 -4.20
CA VAL A 160 -9.36 0.12 -4.36
C VAL A 160 -8.62 0.26 -3.04
N SER A 161 -7.31 0.00 -3.04
CA SER A 161 -6.39 0.41 -1.97
C SER A 161 -5.95 1.84 -2.23
N LEU A 162 -6.24 2.75 -1.30
CA LEU A 162 -5.93 4.17 -1.38
C LEU A 162 -5.34 4.67 -0.04
N PRO A 163 -4.09 4.31 0.29
CA PRO A 163 -3.46 4.74 1.52
C PRO A 163 -3.05 6.22 1.50
N GLU A 164 -2.79 6.77 2.68
CA GLU A 164 -2.15 8.08 2.85
C GLU A 164 -0.64 7.97 2.53
N LEU A 165 -0.11 8.92 1.75
CA LEU A 165 1.32 8.99 1.35
C LEU A 165 1.96 10.26 1.92
N GLU A 166 3.29 10.24 2.09
CA GLU A 166 4.14 11.30 2.69
C GLU A 166 3.87 11.57 4.18
N THR A 167 2.61 11.70 4.58
CA THR A 167 2.18 11.94 5.96
C THR A 167 0.91 11.13 6.30
N PRO A 168 0.71 10.73 7.57
CA PRO A 168 -0.41 9.88 8.02
C PRO A 168 -1.84 10.36 7.72
N VAL A 169 -2.01 11.61 7.27
CA VAL A 169 -3.31 12.27 7.10
C VAL A 169 -3.52 12.82 5.70
N PHE A 170 -2.71 12.45 4.71
CA PHE A 170 -2.78 13.06 3.38
C PHE A 170 -2.82 12.02 2.26
N VAL A 171 -3.82 12.12 1.40
CA VAL A 171 -3.84 11.40 0.12
C VAL A 171 -3.30 12.37 -0.93
N ASN A 172 -2.06 12.13 -1.36
CA ASN A 172 -1.36 13.06 -2.24
C ASN A 172 -1.93 13.10 -3.67
N LYS A 173 -1.48 14.08 -4.45
CA LYS A 173 -2.03 14.38 -5.78
C LYS A 173 -1.82 13.21 -6.75
N GLU A 174 -0.65 12.56 -6.68
CA GLU A 174 -0.36 11.36 -7.46
C GLU A 174 -1.43 10.28 -7.21
N SER A 175 -1.72 9.95 -5.95
CA SER A 175 -2.73 8.93 -5.61
C SER A 175 -4.13 9.32 -6.09
N ILE A 176 -4.48 10.59 -5.98
CA ILE A 176 -5.78 11.13 -6.44
C ILE A 176 -5.93 11.03 -7.96
N ASP A 177 -4.90 11.38 -8.72
CA ASP A 177 -4.99 11.38 -10.18
C ASP A 177 -4.95 9.96 -10.76
N TRP A 178 -4.34 9.01 -10.04
CA TRP A 178 -4.51 7.60 -10.34
C TRP A 178 -5.92 7.10 -10.00
N LEU A 179 -6.46 7.46 -8.82
CA LEU A 179 -7.80 7.08 -8.38
C LEU A 179 -8.87 7.54 -9.37
N LYS A 180 -8.79 8.79 -9.85
CA LYS A 180 -9.74 9.31 -10.86
C LYS A 180 -9.74 8.47 -12.14
N LEU A 181 -8.56 8.07 -12.62
CA LEU A 181 -8.43 7.21 -13.80
C LEU A 181 -9.04 5.82 -13.53
N ASP A 182 -8.73 5.22 -12.38
CA ASP A 182 -9.25 3.91 -11.99
C ASP A 182 -10.78 3.91 -11.84
N LEU A 183 -11.36 4.92 -11.16
CA LEU A 183 -12.80 5.07 -11.01
C LEU A 183 -13.51 5.31 -12.34
N GLU A 184 -12.96 6.13 -13.23
CA GLU A 184 -13.55 6.35 -14.57
C GLU A 184 -13.57 5.05 -15.38
N LEU A 185 -12.50 4.25 -15.31
CA LEU A 185 -12.40 2.95 -15.98
C LEU A 185 -13.29 1.85 -15.35
N ASN A 186 -13.82 2.08 -14.14
CA ASN A 186 -14.63 1.13 -13.38
C ASN A 186 -15.97 1.71 -12.91
N LYS A 187 -16.44 2.81 -13.51
CA LYS A 187 -17.68 3.51 -13.12
C LYS A 187 -18.94 2.65 -13.22
N ASP A 188 -18.87 1.58 -14.00
CA ASP A 188 -19.95 0.61 -14.20
C ASP A 188 -19.86 -0.59 -13.25
N LYS A 189 -18.96 -0.60 -12.27
CA LYS A 189 -18.80 -1.65 -11.25
C LYS A 189 -19.09 -1.12 -9.85
N THR A 190 -19.73 -1.91 -9.01
CA THR A 190 -19.82 -1.60 -7.57
C THR A 190 -18.43 -1.54 -6.95
N THR A 191 -18.14 -0.44 -6.26
CA THR A 191 -16.79 -0.14 -5.74
C THR A 191 -16.75 -0.02 -4.22
N ILE A 192 -15.75 -0.64 -3.61
CA ILE A 192 -15.39 -0.49 -2.18
C ILE A 192 -13.99 0.13 -2.09
N LEU A 193 -13.88 1.25 -1.38
CA LEU A 193 -12.59 1.91 -1.12
C LEU A 193 -12.03 1.46 0.23
N LEU A 194 -10.73 1.20 0.25
CA LEU A 194 -9.95 0.76 1.39
C LEU A 194 -8.87 1.80 1.65
N SER A 195 -8.81 2.35 2.86
CA SER A 195 -7.72 3.23 3.31
C SER A 195 -7.25 2.80 4.69
N HIS A 196 -6.23 3.46 5.23
CA HIS A 196 -5.90 3.32 6.64
C HIS A 196 -6.63 4.35 7.51
N ASN A 197 -6.71 5.62 7.11
CA ASN A 197 -7.36 6.67 7.88
C ASN A 197 -8.81 6.95 7.43
N ASN A 198 -9.57 7.65 8.26
CA ASN A 198 -10.95 8.01 7.98
C ASN A 198 -11.05 9.29 7.13
N ILE A 199 -12.15 9.42 6.39
CA ILE A 199 -12.57 10.72 5.88
C ILE A 199 -13.18 11.49 7.05
N LYS A 200 -12.87 12.78 7.16
CA LYS A 200 -13.39 13.64 8.22
C LYS A 200 -14.92 13.64 8.26
N GLY A 201 -15.48 13.51 9.47
CA GLY A 201 -16.93 13.53 9.71
C GLY A 201 -17.70 12.30 9.17
N THR A 202 -17.02 11.17 8.97
CA THR A 202 -17.65 9.91 8.49
C THR A 202 -17.74 8.80 9.55
N THR A 203 -16.83 8.80 10.52
CA THR A 203 -16.88 7.99 11.75
C THR A 203 -17.14 8.89 12.96
N THR A 204 -17.84 8.40 13.98
CA THR A 204 -18.38 9.24 15.06
C THR A 204 -17.78 8.96 16.44
N LEU A 205 -17.22 7.77 16.68
CA LEU A 205 -16.79 7.37 18.02
C LEU A 205 -15.57 8.15 18.55
N LEU A 206 -14.57 8.35 17.70
CA LEU A 206 -13.36 9.12 18.04
C LEU A 206 -13.36 10.54 17.50
N GLY A 207 -14.27 10.83 16.57
CA GLY A 207 -14.24 12.05 15.77
C GLY A 207 -12.93 12.22 15.00
N ASP A 208 -12.74 13.43 14.49
CA ASP A 208 -11.51 13.82 13.81
C ASP A 208 -10.54 14.45 14.81
N GLN A 209 -9.25 14.22 14.60
CA GLN A 209 -8.17 14.82 15.38
C GLN A 209 -7.20 15.47 14.40
N PRO A 210 -7.16 16.81 14.33
CA PRO A 210 -6.29 17.55 13.42
C PRO A 210 -4.88 17.00 13.39
N GLY A 211 -4.41 16.66 12.19
CA GLY A 211 -3.07 16.12 11.99
C GLY A 211 -2.81 14.70 12.50
N TYR A 212 -3.86 13.95 12.89
CA TYR A 212 -3.74 12.55 13.29
C TYR A 212 -4.86 11.66 12.78
N ARG A 213 -6.13 12.01 13.04
CA ARG A 213 -7.32 11.27 12.58
C ARG A 213 -8.16 12.13 11.64
N GLY A 214 -8.54 11.56 10.51
CA GLY A 214 -9.25 12.28 9.47
C GLY A 214 -8.28 12.88 8.46
N ILE A 215 -8.43 12.47 7.20
CA ILE A 215 -7.62 12.95 6.08
C ILE A 215 -7.76 14.47 5.91
N THR A 216 -6.66 15.19 5.74
CA THR A 216 -6.62 16.66 5.58
C THR A 216 -7.45 17.11 4.39
N ASN A 217 -7.26 16.50 3.23
CA ASN A 217 -8.02 16.79 2.00
C ASN A 217 -9.32 15.97 1.87
N SER A 218 -9.99 15.67 2.98
CA SER A 218 -11.27 14.92 3.01
C SER A 218 -12.35 15.47 2.08
N GLN A 219 -12.47 16.80 1.94
CA GLN A 219 -13.47 17.39 1.04
C GLN A 219 -13.21 17.01 -0.42
N GLN A 220 -11.96 17.05 -0.85
CA GLN A 220 -11.56 16.65 -2.21
C GLN A 220 -11.90 15.18 -2.48
N ILE A 221 -11.63 14.30 -1.51
CA ILE A 221 -11.96 12.87 -1.61
C ILE A 221 -13.47 12.67 -1.68
N MET A 222 -14.25 13.35 -0.83
CA MET A 222 -15.72 13.29 -0.87
C MET A 222 -16.29 13.81 -2.20
N ASP A 223 -15.73 14.89 -2.74
CA ASP A 223 -16.14 15.44 -4.03
C ASP A 223 -15.91 14.43 -5.16
N ILE A 224 -14.75 13.77 -5.17
CA ILE A 224 -14.44 12.70 -6.13
C ILE A 224 -15.45 11.56 -5.98
N ILE A 225 -15.61 11.00 -4.77
CA ILE A 225 -16.49 9.86 -4.51
C ILE A 225 -17.94 10.18 -4.88
N SER A 226 -18.41 11.40 -4.60
CA SER A 226 -19.78 11.83 -4.94
C SER A 226 -20.07 11.82 -6.44
N GLY A 227 -19.03 11.94 -7.28
CA GLY A 227 -19.11 11.81 -8.73
C GLY A 227 -19.29 10.36 -9.21
N TYR A 228 -19.04 9.37 -8.36
CA TYR A 228 -19.11 7.94 -8.67
C TYR A 228 -20.13 7.23 -7.77
N PRO A 229 -21.43 7.26 -8.12
CA PRO A 229 -22.49 6.70 -7.30
C PRO A 229 -22.41 5.17 -7.14
N ASN A 230 -21.55 4.50 -7.91
CA ASN A 230 -21.23 3.08 -7.80
C ASN A 230 -20.28 2.78 -6.62
N VAL A 231 -19.63 3.79 -6.03
CA VAL A 231 -18.89 3.65 -4.78
C VAL A 231 -19.89 3.52 -3.62
N ILE A 232 -19.76 2.45 -2.85
CA ILE A 232 -20.74 2.11 -1.79
C ILE A 232 -20.14 2.06 -0.39
N SER A 233 -18.81 2.07 -0.27
CA SER A 233 -18.17 2.00 1.05
C SER A 233 -16.77 2.58 1.06
N TRP A 234 -16.40 3.14 2.22
CA TRP A 234 -15.04 3.46 2.63
C TRP A 234 -14.73 2.69 3.92
N MET A 235 -13.72 1.83 3.89
CA MET A 235 -13.35 1.00 5.03
C MET A 235 -11.91 1.27 5.44
N GLN A 236 -11.69 1.51 6.74
CA GLN A 236 -10.43 2.03 7.24
C GLN A 236 -10.02 1.45 8.60
N GLY A 237 -8.72 1.50 8.88
CA GLY A 237 -8.07 1.09 10.13
C GLY A 237 -7.96 2.22 11.16
N HIS A 238 -6.75 2.44 11.69
CA HIS A 238 -6.22 3.60 12.43
C HIS A 238 -6.89 3.97 13.77
N ASN A 239 -8.20 3.88 13.83
CA ASN A 239 -9.01 4.24 14.98
C ASN A 239 -9.00 3.15 16.06
N HIS A 240 -8.67 1.91 15.71
CA HIS A 240 -8.70 0.73 16.59
C HIS A 240 -10.09 0.46 17.20
N THR A 241 -11.13 1.10 16.68
CA THR A 241 -12.53 0.96 17.10
C THR A 241 -13.32 0.23 16.04
N TYR A 242 -14.37 -0.46 16.47
CA TYR A 242 -15.33 -1.06 15.55
C TYR A 242 -16.50 -0.09 15.38
N GLU A 243 -16.72 0.35 14.14
CA GLU A 243 -17.81 1.28 13.83
C GLU A 243 -18.29 1.07 12.39
N VAL A 244 -19.60 1.10 12.18
CA VAL A 244 -20.25 1.09 10.88
C VAL A 244 -21.27 2.22 10.85
N VAL A 245 -21.00 3.24 10.03
CA VAL A 245 -21.85 4.41 9.86
C VAL A 245 -22.45 4.42 8.46
N LYS A 246 -23.78 4.48 8.36
CA LYS A 246 -24.47 4.66 7.10
C LYS A 246 -24.73 6.15 6.85
N LYS A 247 -24.16 6.69 5.78
CA LYS A 247 -24.29 8.10 5.40
C LYS A 247 -24.18 8.25 3.88
N ASP A 248 -24.97 9.14 3.29
CA ASP A 248 -24.91 9.46 1.85
C ASP A 248 -25.01 8.24 0.92
N ASN A 249 -25.84 7.26 1.31
CA ASN A 249 -26.01 5.98 0.60
C ASN A 249 -24.72 5.15 0.47
N MET A 250 -23.82 5.30 1.44
CA MET A 250 -22.58 4.56 1.62
C MET A 250 -22.46 4.02 3.05
N LEU A 251 -21.60 3.02 3.24
CA LEU A 251 -21.15 2.58 4.55
C LEU A 251 -19.71 3.04 4.80
N PHE A 252 -19.49 3.79 5.88
CA PHE A 252 -18.17 4.15 6.39
C PHE A 252 -17.84 3.22 7.56
N VAL A 253 -16.70 2.54 7.48
CA VAL A 253 -16.38 1.42 8.37
C VAL A 253 -15.03 1.64 9.03
N SER A 254 -15.00 1.56 10.36
CA SER A 254 -13.78 1.41 11.14
C SER A 254 -13.59 -0.06 11.48
N ASN A 255 -12.46 -0.62 11.04
CA ASN A 255 -12.24 -2.05 10.94
C ASN A 255 -11.88 -2.73 12.27
N GLY A 256 -11.73 -1.94 13.34
CA GLY A 256 -11.31 -2.43 14.64
C GLY A 256 -9.83 -2.71 14.68
N ARG A 257 -9.43 -3.81 15.33
CA ARG A 257 -8.04 -4.14 15.56
C ARG A 257 -7.82 -5.64 15.74
N ILE A 258 -6.70 -6.13 15.23
CA ILE A 258 -6.15 -7.46 15.60
C ILE A 258 -4.90 -7.34 16.48
N GLY A 259 -4.34 -6.14 16.61
CA GLY A 259 -3.22 -5.78 17.48
C GLY A 259 -3.30 -4.32 17.96
N GLY A 260 -2.20 -3.68 18.31
CA GLY A 260 -2.18 -2.28 18.72
C GLY A 260 -2.70 -1.99 20.13
N PHE A 261 -2.88 -0.70 20.43
CA PHE A 261 -3.37 -0.23 21.73
C PHE A 261 -4.88 -0.42 21.86
N ILE A 262 -5.34 -0.55 23.11
CA ILE A 262 -6.76 -0.60 23.45
C ILE A 262 -7.24 0.85 23.62
N PRO A 263 -8.13 1.38 22.77
CA PRO A 263 -8.73 2.70 22.99
C PRO A 263 -9.32 2.83 24.40
N GLY A 264 -9.33 4.04 24.96
CA GLY A 264 -9.90 4.29 26.28
C GLY A 264 -11.37 3.84 26.38
N ALA A 265 -11.86 3.51 27.58
CA ALA A 265 -13.22 2.98 27.74
C ALA A 265 -14.34 3.92 27.23
N VAL A 266 -14.04 5.22 27.08
CA VAL A 266 -14.96 6.23 26.54
C VAL A 266 -14.86 6.38 25.00
N TRP A 267 -14.02 5.60 24.33
CA TRP A 267 -13.59 5.80 22.94
C TRP A 267 -14.28 4.89 21.93
N GLY A 268 -15.09 3.91 22.35
CA GLY A 268 -15.88 3.12 21.40
C GLY A 268 -16.25 1.71 21.82
N LEU A 269 -16.89 1.00 20.88
CA LEU A 269 -17.56 -0.29 21.07
C LEU A 269 -16.64 -1.45 20.65
N GLY A 270 -16.61 -2.52 21.45
CA GLY A 270 -15.76 -3.69 21.16
C GLY A 270 -14.23 -3.44 21.19
N HIS A 271 -13.76 -2.29 21.71
CA HIS A 271 -12.35 -1.84 21.66
C HIS A 271 -11.31 -2.78 22.32
N ARG A 272 -11.76 -3.78 23.09
CA ARG A 272 -10.91 -4.82 23.71
C ARG A 272 -10.89 -6.12 22.92
N GLU A 273 -11.83 -6.30 22.00
CA GLU A 273 -11.98 -7.51 21.22
C GLU A 273 -10.97 -7.51 20.07
N LEU A 274 -10.25 -8.62 19.92
CA LEU A 274 -9.44 -8.87 18.72
C LEU A 274 -10.36 -9.43 17.65
N GLY A 275 -10.20 -9.00 16.41
CA GLY A 275 -11.09 -9.41 15.34
C GLY A 275 -10.95 -8.55 14.11
N GLY A 276 -12.09 -8.26 13.49
CA GLY A 276 -12.13 -7.49 12.25
C GLY A 276 -13.54 -7.34 11.70
N ILE A 277 -13.64 -7.13 10.39
CA ILE A 277 -14.89 -6.93 9.68
C ILE A 277 -15.16 -8.10 8.74
N TYR A 278 -16.34 -8.70 8.87
CA TYR A 278 -16.92 -9.59 7.89
C TYR A 278 -17.84 -8.79 6.96
N PHE A 279 -17.80 -9.05 5.66
CA PHE A 279 -18.71 -8.43 4.72
C PHE A 279 -19.24 -9.40 3.66
N GLU A 280 -20.44 -9.10 3.16
CA GLU A 280 -21.08 -9.82 2.06
C GLU A 280 -21.58 -8.82 1.00
N VAL A 281 -21.29 -9.10 -0.26
CA VAL A 281 -21.88 -8.40 -1.41
C VAL A 281 -22.81 -9.38 -2.12
N LEU A 282 -24.09 -9.07 -2.17
CA LEU A 282 -25.13 -9.82 -2.87
C LEU A 282 -25.63 -8.99 -4.06
N GLY A 283 -26.41 -9.59 -4.96
CA GLY A 283 -26.91 -8.88 -6.15
C GLY A 283 -27.73 -7.62 -5.85
N ASP A 284 -28.41 -7.56 -4.70
CA ASP A 284 -29.33 -6.48 -4.31
C ASP A 284 -28.96 -5.76 -3.01
N LYS A 285 -27.87 -6.17 -2.35
CA LYS A 285 -27.48 -5.59 -1.06
C LYS A 285 -26.00 -5.76 -0.71
N PHE A 286 -25.56 -4.93 0.22
CA PHE A 286 -24.23 -4.97 0.81
C PHE A 286 -24.31 -4.98 2.34
N ILE A 287 -23.68 -5.97 2.98
CA ILE A 287 -23.74 -6.20 4.43
C ILE A 287 -22.34 -6.11 5.03
N VAL A 288 -22.21 -5.42 6.16
CA VAL A 288 -20.98 -5.28 6.94
C VAL A 288 -21.26 -5.62 8.40
N LYS A 289 -20.40 -6.42 9.03
CA LYS A 289 -20.51 -6.81 10.45
C LYS A 289 -19.14 -6.89 11.12
N SER A 290 -19.00 -6.25 12.27
CA SER A 290 -17.83 -6.42 13.14
C SER A 290 -17.88 -7.76 13.88
N PHE A 291 -16.76 -8.47 13.88
CA PHE A 291 -16.62 -9.80 14.47
C PHE A 291 -15.51 -9.82 15.51
N SER A 292 -15.80 -10.39 16.68
CA SER A 292 -14.81 -10.67 17.72
C SER A 292 -14.30 -12.10 17.56
N ALA A 293 -13.00 -12.24 17.28
CA ALA A 293 -12.30 -13.51 17.38
C ALA A 293 -12.08 -13.93 18.84
N SER A 294 -11.94 -12.97 19.76
CA SER A 294 -11.81 -13.23 21.21
C SER A 294 -13.05 -13.94 21.79
N SER A 295 -14.23 -13.55 21.33
CA SER A 295 -15.53 -14.08 21.79
C SER A 295 -16.16 -15.07 20.80
N ASN A 296 -15.60 -15.18 19.59
CA ASN A 296 -16.11 -15.98 18.47
C ASN A 296 -17.58 -15.67 18.14
N SER A 297 -17.92 -14.38 18.07
CA SER A 297 -19.28 -13.88 17.88
C SER A 297 -19.27 -12.51 17.21
N PHE A 298 -20.37 -12.15 16.56
CA PHE A 298 -20.52 -10.80 16.02
C PHE A 298 -20.72 -9.80 17.16
N HIS A 299 -20.21 -8.58 17.00
CA HIS A 299 -20.29 -7.56 18.04
C HIS A 299 -21.74 -7.18 18.39
N GLU A 300 -22.66 -7.22 17.43
CA GLU A 300 -24.10 -7.01 17.67
C GLU A 300 -24.69 -8.07 18.62
N GLU A 301 -24.20 -9.32 18.57
CA GLU A 301 -24.62 -10.41 19.47
C GLU A 301 -24.12 -10.20 20.90
N LEU A 302 -23.06 -9.40 21.07
CA LEU A 302 -22.52 -8.98 22.36
C LEU A 302 -23.22 -7.71 22.90
N GLY A 303 -24.20 -7.18 22.16
CA GLY A 303 -24.97 -6.00 22.55
C GLY A 303 -24.30 -4.66 22.20
N PHE A 304 -23.28 -4.66 21.34
CA PHE A 304 -22.72 -3.42 20.81
C PHE A 304 -23.62 -2.84 19.70
N GLU A 305 -23.80 -1.53 19.68
CA GLU A 305 -24.51 -0.79 18.64
C GLU A 305 -23.54 -0.33 17.54
N LEU A 306 -24.01 0.19 16.40
CA LEU A 306 -23.14 0.76 15.34
C LEU A 306 -21.97 -0.13 14.88
N VAL A 307 -22.11 -1.45 14.98
CA VAL A 307 -21.07 -2.46 14.63
C VAL A 307 -21.52 -3.35 13.47
N SER A 308 -22.66 -3.04 12.87
CA SER A 308 -23.18 -3.69 11.69
C SER A 308 -23.96 -2.68 10.85
N GLY A 309 -23.99 -2.90 9.54
CA GLY A 309 -24.69 -2.04 8.59
C GLY A 309 -25.08 -2.79 7.34
N GLU A 310 -26.17 -2.33 6.73
CA GLU A 310 -26.71 -2.89 5.50
C GLU A 310 -27.11 -1.77 4.53
N LEU A 311 -26.74 -1.96 3.26
CA LEU A 311 -27.07 -1.08 2.16
C LEU A 311 -27.89 -1.86 1.12
N GLU A 312 -29.18 -1.56 1.04
CA GLU A 312 -30.09 -2.11 0.01
C GLU A 312 -29.82 -1.40 -1.32
N LYS A 313 -29.03 -2.03 -2.20
CA LYS A 313 -28.56 -1.44 -3.45
C LYS A 313 -28.17 -2.54 -4.43
N GLN A 314 -28.65 -2.42 -5.67
CA GLN A 314 -28.21 -3.31 -6.74
C GLN A 314 -26.70 -3.23 -6.93
N THR A 315 -26.06 -4.38 -6.96
CA THR A 315 -24.61 -4.49 -7.14
C THR A 315 -24.29 -5.15 -8.47
N THR A 316 -23.03 -5.05 -8.86
CA THR A 316 -22.53 -5.64 -10.11
C THR A 316 -22.04 -7.07 -9.94
N LEU A 317 -22.39 -7.72 -8.83
CA LEU A 317 -21.96 -9.06 -8.49
C LEU A 317 -22.24 -10.05 -9.64
N ASP A 318 -21.20 -10.73 -10.07
CA ASP A 318 -21.25 -11.82 -11.03
C ASP A 318 -20.28 -12.91 -10.59
N SER A 319 -20.81 -14.04 -10.11
CA SER A 319 -20.02 -15.17 -9.62
C SER A 319 -19.18 -15.85 -10.70
N SER A 320 -19.47 -15.61 -11.98
CA SER A 320 -18.74 -16.13 -13.13
C SER A 320 -17.65 -15.17 -13.65
N ALA A 321 -17.68 -13.90 -13.22
CA ALA A 321 -16.74 -12.89 -13.65
C ALA A 321 -15.31 -13.24 -13.23
N LYS A 322 -14.38 -12.96 -14.13
CA LYS A 322 -12.96 -13.19 -13.92
C LYS A 322 -12.35 -12.11 -13.04
N SER A 323 -11.40 -12.52 -12.20
CA SER A 323 -10.65 -11.59 -11.37
C SER A 323 -9.73 -10.70 -12.20
N VAL A 324 -9.55 -9.47 -11.72
CA VAL A 324 -8.74 -8.43 -12.37
C VAL A 324 -7.81 -7.84 -11.32
N PHE A 325 -6.62 -7.42 -11.74
CA PHE A 325 -5.72 -6.63 -10.91
C PHE A 325 -5.21 -5.43 -11.72
N SER A 326 -5.26 -4.23 -11.13
CA SER A 326 -4.79 -3.02 -11.78
C SER A 326 -3.80 -2.27 -10.91
N TYR A 327 -2.77 -1.72 -11.54
CA TYR A 327 -1.72 -0.94 -10.90
C TYR A 327 -1.28 0.18 -11.82
N GLY A 328 -0.67 1.23 -11.27
CA GLY A 328 -0.22 2.35 -12.08
C GLY A 328 0.43 3.45 -11.30
N VAL A 329 0.60 4.59 -11.97
CA VAL A 329 1.12 5.82 -11.37
C VAL A 329 0.25 6.98 -11.81
N GLY A 330 -0.15 7.83 -10.87
CA GLY A 330 -0.84 9.08 -11.18
C GLY A 330 0.13 10.18 -11.58
N ASP A 331 -0.23 10.94 -12.61
CA ASP A 331 0.47 12.15 -13.02
C ASP A 331 2.01 11.96 -13.18
N MET A 332 2.44 10.82 -13.74
CA MET A 332 3.85 10.46 -13.86
C MET A 332 4.61 11.41 -14.80
N ASN A 333 5.83 11.84 -14.42
CA ASN A 333 6.65 12.77 -15.19
C ASN A 333 7.11 12.19 -16.55
N ASN A 334 7.27 13.07 -17.55
CA ASN A 334 7.79 12.70 -18.87
C ASN A 334 9.22 12.16 -18.77
N GLY A 335 9.46 11.01 -19.37
CA GLY A 335 10.71 10.24 -19.30
C GLY A 335 10.92 9.50 -17.98
N GLN A 336 10.01 9.61 -17.01
CA GLN A 336 10.19 8.96 -15.71
C GLN A 336 10.08 7.45 -15.88
N LYS A 337 10.96 6.73 -15.21
CA LYS A 337 10.95 5.26 -15.14
C LYS A 337 10.55 4.79 -13.75
N ILE A 338 9.82 3.68 -13.69
CA ILE A 338 9.49 3.00 -12.44
C ILE A 338 9.64 1.48 -12.61
N PRO A 339 10.27 0.78 -11.66
CA PRO A 339 10.27 -0.67 -11.67
C PRO A 339 8.89 -1.18 -11.23
N VAL A 340 8.42 -2.26 -11.86
CA VAL A 340 7.19 -2.95 -11.46
C VAL A 340 7.46 -4.45 -11.29
N PHE A 341 6.79 -5.06 -10.31
CA PHE A 341 6.99 -6.46 -9.94
C PHE A 341 5.66 -7.24 -10.02
N SER A 342 5.62 -8.24 -10.88
CA SER A 342 4.43 -9.06 -11.11
C SER A 342 4.21 -10.01 -9.92
N HIS A 343 3.16 -9.76 -9.14
CA HIS A 343 2.70 -10.64 -8.07
C HIS A 343 1.39 -11.38 -8.44
N HIS A 344 0.89 -11.14 -9.66
CA HIS A 344 -0.34 -11.71 -10.18
C HIS A 344 -0.08 -12.28 -11.58
N THR A 345 -0.55 -13.49 -11.85
CA THR A 345 -0.42 -14.14 -13.18
C THR A 345 -1.77 -14.69 -13.64
N GLY A 346 -1.92 -14.84 -14.95
CA GLY A 346 -3.18 -15.28 -15.53
C GLY A 346 -3.19 -15.25 -17.06
N LEU A 347 -4.24 -15.85 -17.63
CA LEU A 347 -4.44 -15.94 -19.08
C LEU A 347 -4.75 -14.61 -19.76
N GLY A 348 -5.14 -13.62 -18.98
CA GLY A 348 -5.55 -12.35 -19.51
C GLY A 348 -4.42 -11.52 -20.13
N LYS A 349 -4.86 -10.49 -20.84
CA LYS A 349 -4.04 -9.42 -21.39
C LYS A 349 -3.81 -8.34 -20.33
N LYS A 350 -2.71 -7.61 -20.47
CA LYS A 350 -2.45 -6.41 -19.69
C LYS A 350 -2.85 -5.20 -20.53
N GLU A 351 -4.07 -4.70 -20.35
CA GLU A 351 -4.54 -3.49 -21.02
C GLU A 351 -3.88 -2.25 -20.42
N ILE A 352 -3.49 -1.29 -21.26
CA ILE A 352 -2.81 -0.06 -20.84
C ILE A 352 -3.73 1.12 -21.10
N PHE A 353 -4.01 1.86 -20.04
CA PHE A 353 -4.77 3.09 -20.06
C PHE A 353 -3.91 4.25 -19.58
N ALA A 354 -4.23 5.45 -20.05
CA ALA A 354 -3.59 6.67 -19.63
C ALA A 354 -4.58 7.83 -19.57
N ALA A 355 -4.28 8.85 -18.78
CA ALA A 355 -5.00 10.12 -18.76
C ALA A 355 -4.01 11.29 -18.65
N ALA A 356 -4.25 12.33 -19.43
CA ALA A 356 -3.39 13.50 -19.43
C ALA A 356 -3.45 14.22 -18.07
N GLY A 357 -2.28 14.50 -17.53
CA GLY A 357 -2.09 15.09 -16.22
C GLY A 357 -2.11 16.62 -16.18
N SER A 358 -1.73 17.18 -15.04
CA SER A 358 -1.58 18.63 -14.85
C SER A 358 -0.18 19.13 -15.19
N GLU A 359 0.00 20.44 -15.28
CA GLU A 359 1.31 21.05 -15.58
C GLU A 359 2.24 21.14 -14.35
N GLU A 360 1.68 21.38 -13.17
CA GLU A 360 2.40 21.54 -11.90
C GLU A 360 2.82 20.17 -11.35
N ILE A 361 4.06 20.07 -10.82
CA ILE A 361 4.56 18.85 -10.19
C ILE A 361 3.98 18.70 -8.76
N ASN A 362 3.87 19.82 -8.06
CA ASN A 362 3.53 19.89 -6.64
C ASN A 362 2.13 19.40 -6.29
N ASP A 363 1.94 18.96 -5.05
CA ASP A 363 0.62 18.59 -4.52
C ASP A 363 -0.23 19.82 -4.13
N ASP A 364 0.36 20.80 -3.44
CA ASP A 364 -0.33 22.02 -2.97
C ASP A 364 0.60 23.25 -3.03
N PRO A 365 0.89 23.78 -4.24
CA PRO A 365 1.87 24.85 -4.42
C PRO A 365 1.48 26.19 -3.77
N GLU A 366 0.21 26.37 -3.41
CA GLU A 366 -0.35 27.59 -2.81
C GLU A 366 -0.54 27.47 -1.29
N PHE A 367 -0.15 26.34 -0.69
CA PHE A 367 -0.23 26.10 0.75
C PHE A 367 -1.65 26.22 1.31
N THR A 368 -2.64 25.69 0.59
CA THR A 368 -4.06 25.67 0.98
C THR A 368 -4.39 24.57 1.99
N LEU A 369 -3.53 23.56 2.14
CA LEU A 369 -3.73 22.39 2.98
C LEU A 369 -2.80 22.42 4.19
N PHE A 370 -3.40 22.65 5.36
CA PHE A 370 -2.69 22.77 6.63
C PHE A 370 -3.37 21.99 7.75
N GLU A 371 -2.56 21.42 8.65
CA GLU A 371 -3.01 20.85 9.92
C GLU A 371 -2.11 21.29 11.08
N HIS A 372 -2.73 21.47 12.24
CA HIS A 372 -2.03 21.70 13.50
C HIS A 372 -2.40 20.61 14.49
N ARG A 373 -1.43 19.76 14.83
CA ARG A 373 -1.59 18.74 15.86
C ARG A 373 -1.05 19.27 17.18
N HIS A 374 -1.87 19.20 18.21
CA HIS A 374 -1.49 19.55 19.58
C HIS A 374 -1.62 18.31 20.48
N ASP A 375 -0.51 17.63 20.73
CA ASP A 375 -0.48 16.50 21.67
C ASP A 375 -0.38 17.01 23.12
N ASN A 376 0.54 17.96 23.36
CA ASN A 376 0.66 18.72 24.61
C ASN A 376 1.51 19.99 24.37
N ASP A 377 1.67 20.84 25.40
CA ASP A 377 2.38 22.12 25.32
C ASP A 377 3.83 21.98 24.76
N SER A 378 4.48 20.84 24.95
CA SER A 378 5.81 20.55 24.43
C SER A 378 5.85 19.77 23.11
N ASN A 379 4.70 19.23 22.69
CA ASN A 379 4.56 18.38 21.51
C ASN A 379 3.47 18.93 20.59
N GLN A 380 3.86 19.89 19.76
CA GLN A 380 3.02 20.44 18.71
C GLN A 380 3.63 20.15 17.34
N GLN A 381 2.80 20.08 16.31
CA GLN A 381 3.22 19.82 14.95
C GLN A 381 2.42 20.68 13.97
N TRP A 382 3.12 21.36 13.07
CA TRP A 382 2.55 22.18 12.00
C TRP A 382 2.85 21.51 10.69
N MET A 383 1.81 21.11 9.95
CA MET A 383 1.94 20.33 8.73
C MET A 383 1.37 21.09 7.56
N LEU A 384 2.19 21.30 6.54
CA LEU A 384 1.76 21.68 5.20
C LEU A 384 1.75 20.40 4.37
N MET A 385 0.70 20.19 3.59
CA MET A 385 0.63 18.99 2.75
C MET A 385 1.45 19.22 1.48
N GLY A 386 2.39 18.32 1.18
CA GLY A 386 3.28 18.46 0.02
C GLY A 386 4.36 19.55 0.14
N ALA A 387 4.59 20.12 1.33
CA ALA A 387 5.64 21.12 1.56
C ALA A 387 6.18 21.10 2.99
N SER A 388 7.33 21.71 3.22
CA SER A 388 7.84 22.00 4.57
C SER A 388 8.53 23.35 4.64
N VAL A 389 8.51 23.96 5.82
CA VAL A 389 9.27 25.18 6.13
C VAL A 389 10.29 24.87 7.21
N GLY A 390 11.57 25.11 6.90
CA GLY A 390 12.70 24.70 7.71
C GLY A 390 12.88 23.18 7.72
N TYR A 391 13.40 22.69 8.84
CA TYR A 391 13.66 21.28 9.10
C TYR A 391 12.93 20.86 10.39
N PRO A 392 11.59 20.93 10.41
CA PRO A 392 10.83 20.75 11.64
C PRO A 392 11.04 19.33 12.15
N ARG A 393 11.20 19.20 13.48
CA ARG A 393 11.07 17.90 14.13
C ARG A 393 9.62 17.46 14.05
N TYR A 394 9.41 16.16 14.25
CA TYR A 394 8.05 15.60 14.31
C TYR A 394 7.18 16.29 15.37
N PHE A 395 7.77 16.67 16.51
CA PHE A 395 7.13 17.50 17.53
C PHE A 395 8.09 18.61 17.98
N GLU A 396 7.55 19.81 18.14
CA GLU A 396 8.23 21.01 18.64
C GLU A 396 7.32 21.78 19.62
N PRO A 397 7.90 22.49 20.61
CA PRO A 397 7.10 23.25 21.58
C PRO A 397 6.46 24.51 20.98
N GLU A 398 7.09 25.10 19.97
CA GLU A 398 6.65 26.33 19.31
C GLU A 398 7.13 26.37 17.86
N ASN A 399 6.39 27.08 17.00
CA ASN A 399 6.82 27.39 15.64
C ASN A 399 7.28 28.86 15.56
N THR A 400 8.58 29.04 15.45
CA THR A 400 9.25 30.36 15.41
C THR A 400 9.67 30.75 13.99
N LEU A 401 9.43 29.90 13.01
CA LEU A 401 9.87 30.11 11.63
C LEU A 401 8.75 30.67 10.76
N TRP A 402 7.50 30.25 10.98
CA TRP A 402 6.39 30.60 10.10
C TRP A 402 5.02 30.48 10.76
N GLN A 403 4.01 31.05 10.09
CA GLN A 403 2.59 30.88 10.40
C GLN A 403 1.83 30.57 9.11
N TRP A 404 0.80 29.74 9.19
CA TRP A 404 -0.07 29.48 8.04
C TRP A 404 -0.95 30.69 7.75
N GLU A 405 -1.09 31.03 6.47
CA GLU A 405 -2.02 32.02 5.95
C GLU A 405 -2.86 31.30 4.90
N ASP A 406 -4.19 31.45 4.87
CA ASP A 406 -5.00 30.74 3.88
C ASP A 406 -5.39 31.68 2.71
N PRO A 407 -4.79 31.56 1.50
CA PRO A 407 -3.66 30.68 1.12
C PRO A 407 -2.28 31.32 1.40
N GLY A 408 -1.25 30.48 1.54
CA GLY A 408 0.13 30.91 1.76
C GLY A 408 0.78 30.55 3.11
N ILE A 409 1.96 31.12 3.33
CA ILE A 409 2.68 31.06 4.60
C ILE A 409 3.32 32.41 4.90
N ARG A 410 3.25 32.85 6.15
CA ARG A 410 4.00 33.99 6.67
C ARG A 410 5.30 33.48 7.27
N LEU A 411 6.44 33.85 6.70
CA LEU A 411 7.74 33.62 7.32
C LEU A 411 7.99 34.72 8.34
N LEU A 412 8.37 34.32 9.55
CA LEU A 412 8.59 35.24 10.66
C LEU A 412 9.97 35.88 10.58
N ALA A 413 10.07 37.14 10.99
CA ALA A 413 11.34 37.85 11.16
C ALA A 413 12.30 37.05 12.06
N GLN A 414 13.57 37.02 11.69
CA GLN A 414 14.64 36.30 12.39
C GLN A 414 15.60 37.32 13.03
N GLU A 415 16.10 37.01 14.22
CA GLU A 415 17.02 37.90 14.95
C GLU A 415 18.37 38.07 14.22
N SER A 416 18.78 37.05 13.46
CA SER A 416 20.03 37.04 12.72
C SER A 416 19.79 37.14 11.21
N LEU A 417 20.35 38.16 10.58
CA LEU A 417 20.29 38.34 9.11
C LEU A 417 21.02 37.21 8.35
N ALA A 418 21.92 36.48 9.02
CA ALA A 418 22.63 35.34 8.46
C ALA A 418 21.79 34.05 8.49
N GLN A 419 20.73 34.01 9.30
CA GLN A 419 19.81 32.88 9.34
C GLN A 419 18.93 32.90 8.09
N SER A 420 18.72 31.72 7.50
CA SER A 420 17.79 31.53 6.41
C SER A 420 16.65 30.61 6.83
N THR A 421 15.50 30.82 6.20
CA THR A 421 14.35 29.93 6.29
C THR A 421 14.17 29.26 4.93
N ASP A 422 14.15 27.93 4.93
CA ASP A 422 14.02 27.14 3.71
C ASP A 422 12.55 26.75 3.52
N ILE A 423 12.01 26.89 2.31
CA ILE A 423 10.75 26.26 1.91
C ILE A 423 11.11 25.11 0.98
N SER A 424 10.60 23.91 1.24
CA SER A 424 10.87 22.72 0.43
C SER A 424 9.58 22.16 -0.17
N VAL A 425 9.65 21.70 -1.43
CA VAL A 425 8.60 20.94 -2.12
C VAL A 425 9.22 19.72 -2.83
N PRO A 426 8.79 18.48 -2.52
CA PRO A 426 7.77 18.14 -1.53
C PRO A 426 8.28 18.38 -0.09
N GLU A 427 7.53 17.94 0.93
CA GLU A 427 7.99 17.93 2.33
C GLU A 427 9.42 17.37 2.43
N TYR A 428 10.30 18.01 3.20
CA TYR A 428 11.74 17.73 3.18
C TYR A 428 12.12 16.26 3.42
N ALA A 429 11.51 15.57 4.39
CA ALA A 429 11.83 14.18 4.68
C ALA A 429 11.42 13.25 3.52
N SER A 430 10.23 13.45 2.96
CA SER A 430 9.69 12.72 1.81
C SER A 430 10.49 13.02 0.54
N GLY A 431 10.85 14.29 0.36
CA GLY A 431 11.78 14.87 -0.61
C GLY A 431 13.10 14.14 -0.75
N ARG A 432 13.60 13.60 0.38
CA ARG A 432 14.87 12.92 0.41
C ARG A 432 14.80 11.48 -0.06
N ASN A 433 13.73 10.74 0.25
CA ASN A 433 13.75 9.28 0.07
C ASN A 433 12.64 8.69 -0.81
N ALA A 434 11.51 9.36 -1.01
CA ALA A 434 10.34 8.74 -1.66
C ALA A 434 9.69 9.59 -2.78
N TYR A 435 9.90 10.91 -2.79
CA TYR A 435 9.11 11.84 -3.61
C TYR A 435 9.91 13.13 -3.91
N TYR A 436 9.78 13.87 -5.02
CA TYR A 436 9.13 13.62 -6.30
C TYR A 436 10.09 12.87 -7.24
N LYS A 437 9.69 11.71 -7.74
CA LYS A 437 10.48 10.94 -8.71
C LYS A 437 10.63 11.71 -10.04
N CYS A 438 11.85 11.83 -10.55
CA CYS A 438 12.21 12.71 -11.68
C CYS A 438 13.11 12.00 -12.70
N SER A 439 13.29 12.60 -13.88
CA SER A 439 14.13 12.06 -14.96
C SER A 439 15.39 12.90 -15.13
N PRO A 440 16.58 12.29 -15.06
CA PRO A 440 17.83 12.94 -15.43
C PRO A 440 17.84 13.44 -16.88
N GLY A 441 18.66 14.44 -17.18
CA GLY A 441 18.81 15.01 -18.52
C GLY A 441 17.68 15.93 -18.95
N ARG A 442 16.95 16.53 -18.00
CA ARG A 442 15.78 17.39 -18.27
C ARG A 442 15.85 18.74 -17.56
N LYS A 443 15.10 19.71 -18.09
CA LYS A 443 14.94 21.03 -17.49
C LYS A 443 13.68 21.13 -16.62
N TYR A 444 13.87 21.69 -15.44
CA TYR A 444 12.85 21.95 -14.45
C TYR A 444 12.81 23.44 -14.13
N LYS A 445 11.64 23.95 -13.77
CA LYS A 445 11.45 25.36 -13.42
C LYS A 445 10.85 25.45 -12.02
N THR A 446 11.44 26.28 -11.16
CA THR A 446 10.81 26.68 -9.91
C THR A 446 10.20 28.07 -10.05
N GLU A 447 9.15 28.34 -9.29
CA GLU A 447 8.47 29.63 -9.23
C GLU A 447 8.05 29.93 -7.80
N ILE A 448 8.38 31.12 -7.31
CA ILE A 448 7.98 31.61 -5.99
C ILE A 448 7.28 32.96 -6.12
N THR A 449 6.16 33.11 -5.42
CA THR A 449 5.46 34.39 -5.25
C THR A 449 5.58 34.83 -3.78
N ILE A 450 6.21 35.98 -3.57
CA ILE A 450 6.51 36.53 -2.25
C ILE A 450 6.04 37.98 -2.15
N ASN A 451 5.45 38.34 -1.02
CA ASN A 451 5.10 39.70 -0.68
C ASN A 451 5.97 40.17 0.49
N SER A 452 6.76 41.21 0.24
CA SER A 452 7.64 41.83 1.23
C SER A 452 7.19 43.28 1.50
N PRO A 453 7.01 43.71 2.76
CA PRO A 453 6.63 45.09 3.06
C PRO A 453 7.66 46.13 2.59
N SER A 454 8.95 45.90 2.86
CA SER A 454 10.01 46.87 2.57
C SER A 454 11.03 46.42 1.53
N GLY A 455 11.01 45.14 1.14
CA GLY A 455 12.02 44.52 0.27
C GLY A 455 13.34 44.26 1.01
N GLY A 456 14.38 43.86 0.28
CA GLY A 456 15.72 43.64 0.80
C GLY A 456 16.01 42.24 1.33
N GLN A 457 14.99 41.36 1.46
CA GLN A 457 15.23 39.93 1.68
C GLN A 457 15.93 39.34 0.45
N ASN A 458 16.55 38.17 0.61
CA ASN A 458 17.18 37.49 -0.50
C ASN A 458 16.60 36.09 -0.70
N ILE A 459 16.45 35.69 -1.95
CA ILE A 459 15.98 34.37 -2.35
C ILE A 459 17.07 33.67 -3.14
N GLU A 460 17.40 32.44 -2.72
CA GLU A 460 18.21 31.49 -3.46
C GLU A 460 17.36 30.23 -3.70
N MET A 461 17.03 29.94 -4.96
CA MET A 461 16.33 28.71 -5.32
C MET A 461 17.33 27.62 -5.72
N LEU A 462 17.05 26.37 -5.37
CA LEU A 462 17.88 25.23 -5.76
C LEU A 462 17.07 23.95 -5.94
N LEU A 463 17.63 23.00 -6.67
CA LEU A 463 17.17 21.61 -6.76
C LEU A 463 18.23 20.68 -6.16
N GLU A 464 17.83 19.85 -5.21
CA GLU A 464 18.60 18.69 -4.77
C GLU A 464 18.12 17.45 -5.54
N VAL A 465 19.07 16.68 -6.08
CA VAL A 465 18.81 15.44 -6.81
C VAL A 465 19.33 14.30 -5.97
N ARG A 466 18.46 13.34 -5.66
CA ARG A 466 18.76 12.21 -4.77
C ARG A 466 18.35 10.89 -5.40
N ASP A 467 18.92 9.80 -4.89
CA ASP A 467 18.39 8.46 -5.16
C ASP A 467 17.31 8.09 -4.12
N SER A 468 16.59 6.98 -4.36
CA SER A 468 15.58 6.44 -3.43
C SER A 468 16.15 5.90 -2.11
N ASN A 469 17.47 5.87 -1.95
CA ASN A 469 18.14 5.60 -0.67
C ASN A 469 18.51 6.91 0.06
N GLY A 470 18.10 8.08 -0.45
CA GLY A 470 18.38 9.38 0.13
C GLY A 470 19.80 9.92 -0.09
N ASN A 471 20.63 9.25 -0.88
CA ASN A 471 21.97 9.73 -1.20
C ASN A 471 21.89 10.93 -2.14
N SER A 472 22.72 11.94 -1.89
CA SER A 472 22.83 13.10 -2.79
C SER A 472 23.58 12.72 -4.07
N LEU A 473 22.94 12.91 -5.22
CA LEU A 473 23.51 12.67 -6.54
C LEU A 473 23.96 13.99 -7.20
N ASN A 474 23.21 15.07 -6.97
CA ASN A 474 23.53 16.40 -7.49
C ASN A 474 22.84 17.51 -6.69
N GLN A 475 23.32 18.73 -6.84
CA GLN A 475 22.64 19.94 -6.38
C GLN A 475 22.90 21.07 -7.36
N VAL A 476 21.84 21.74 -7.80
CA VAL A 476 21.93 22.89 -8.71
C VAL A 476 21.28 24.10 -8.03
N THR A 477 22.05 25.17 -7.87
CA THR A 477 21.64 26.38 -7.16
C THR A 477 21.60 27.57 -8.12
N SER A 478 20.60 28.44 -7.96
CA SER A 478 20.46 29.69 -8.72
C SER A 478 21.27 30.81 -8.09
N GLU A 479 21.52 31.88 -8.85
CA GLU A 479 22.02 33.12 -8.25
C GLU A 479 20.99 33.72 -7.29
N GLN A 480 21.49 34.28 -6.19
CA GLN A 480 20.70 34.98 -5.20
C GLN A 480 20.04 36.23 -5.79
N VAL A 481 18.77 36.46 -5.48
CA VAL A 481 17.99 37.63 -5.94
C VAL A 481 17.46 38.40 -4.74
N SER A 482 17.59 39.73 -4.76
CA SER A 482 17.00 40.59 -3.73
C SER A 482 15.53 40.85 -4.02
N VAL A 483 14.71 40.79 -2.99
CA VAL A 483 13.25 40.97 -3.06
C VAL A 483 12.91 42.45 -3.06
N GLU A 484 12.13 42.93 -4.02
CA GLU A 484 11.62 44.31 -4.00
C GLU A 484 10.46 44.47 -3.00
N ALA A 485 10.10 45.71 -2.65
CA ALA A 485 8.91 45.97 -1.86
C ALA A 485 7.63 45.60 -2.64
N GLY A 486 6.62 45.08 -1.95
CA GLY A 486 5.37 44.59 -2.53
C GLY A 486 5.42 43.11 -2.94
N THR A 487 4.47 42.72 -3.78
CA THR A 487 4.35 41.35 -4.28
C THR A 487 5.20 41.14 -5.52
N ASN A 488 6.10 40.17 -5.45
CA ASN A 488 7.07 39.84 -6.47
C ASN A 488 6.99 38.37 -6.85
N LYS A 489 7.30 38.09 -8.11
CA LYS A 489 7.31 36.75 -8.68
C LYS A 489 8.69 36.45 -9.24
N TYR A 490 9.32 35.39 -8.76
CA TYR A 490 10.64 34.95 -9.22
C TYR A 490 10.53 33.54 -9.80
N SER A 491 11.29 33.29 -10.87
CA SER A 491 11.36 31.97 -11.48
C SER A 491 12.79 31.65 -11.93
N ARG A 492 13.17 30.38 -11.80
CA ARG A 492 14.48 29.86 -12.21
C ARG A 492 14.33 28.52 -12.90
N GLU A 493 15.10 28.34 -13.96
CA GLU A 493 15.23 27.07 -14.64
C GLU A 493 16.51 26.37 -14.21
N PHE A 494 16.43 25.05 -14.08
CA PHE A 494 17.50 24.17 -13.66
C PHE A 494 17.58 23.02 -14.65
N TYR A 495 18.79 22.59 -14.98
CA TYR A 495 19.01 21.37 -15.75
C TYR A 495 19.52 20.29 -14.81
N ILE A 496 18.78 19.17 -14.70
CA ILE A 496 19.26 17.98 -14.00
C ILE A 496 20.17 17.24 -14.98
N PRO A 497 21.47 17.05 -14.69
CA PRO A 497 22.37 16.38 -15.61
C PRO A 497 22.04 14.90 -15.76
N HIS A 498 22.60 14.29 -16.80
CA HIS A 498 22.69 12.85 -16.90
C HIS A 498 23.51 12.28 -15.74
N LEU A 499 23.19 11.07 -15.28
CA LEU A 499 23.80 10.40 -14.13
C LEU A 499 24.31 8.99 -14.51
N PRO A 500 25.19 8.85 -15.52
CA PRO A 500 25.63 7.54 -16.01
C PRO A 500 26.54 6.79 -15.03
N ASP A 501 27.16 7.50 -14.09
CA ASP A 501 28.14 6.96 -13.14
C ASP A 501 27.51 6.54 -11.80
N THR A 502 26.18 6.58 -11.68
CA THR A 502 25.45 6.15 -10.48
C THR A 502 24.56 4.96 -10.80
N ASP A 503 24.39 4.05 -9.85
CA ASP A 503 23.44 2.94 -9.98
C ASP A 503 22.01 3.49 -9.94
N ASN A 504 21.35 3.52 -11.10
CA ASN A 504 19.98 3.99 -11.22
C ASN A 504 19.27 3.40 -12.45
N ILE A 505 17.95 3.38 -12.37
CA ILE A 505 17.05 2.80 -13.39
C ILE A 505 17.16 3.44 -14.79
N TYR A 506 17.76 4.62 -14.92
CA TYR A 506 17.88 5.30 -16.21
C TYR A 506 19.02 4.76 -17.07
N TYR A 507 20.11 4.28 -16.46
CA TYR A 507 21.28 3.73 -17.15
C TYR A 507 21.45 2.23 -16.96
N ASP A 508 20.82 1.66 -15.94
CA ASP A 508 20.69 0.22 -15.73
C ASP A 508 19.22 -0.14 -15.47
N ASN A 509 18.55 -0.74 -16.45
CA ASN A 509 17.16 -1.15 -16.29
C ASN A 509 16.97 -2.22 -15.22
N SER A 510 18.02 -2.93 -14.77
CA SER A 510 17.94 -3.91 -13.67
C SER A 510 17.95 -3.25 -12.28
N SER A 511 18.37 -1.98 -12.21
CA SER A 511 18.37 -1.20 -10.97
C SER A 511 16.94 -0.82 -10.56
N ASP A 512 16.64 -0.99 -9.27
CA ASP A 512 15.40 -0.50 -8.64
C ASP A 512 15.55 0.92 -8.08
N THR A 513 16.77 1.45 -8.10
CA THR A 513 17.10 2.77 -7.59
C THR A 513 16.51 3.84 -8.51
N THR A 514 15.55 4.59 -7.98
CA THR A 514 14.93 5.71 -8.71
C THR A 514 15.64 7.02 -8.38
N VAL A 515 15.43 8.03 -9.22
CA VAL A 515 15.97 9.38 -9.02
C VAL A 515 14.81 10.30 -8.65
N GLN A 516 15.04 11.18 -7.69
CA GLN A 516 14.05 12.13 -7.19
C GLN A 516 14.64 13.52 -7.03
N VAL A 517 13.74 14.51 -7.01
CA VAL A 517 14.08 15.92 -6.89
C VAL A 517 13.34 16.55 -5.71
N LEU A 518 14.07 17.40 -5.01
CA LEU A 518 13.58 18.27 -3.96
C LEU A 518 13.90 19.71 -4.36
N ALA A 519 12.86 20.52 -4.54
CA ALA A 519 13.03 21.94 -4.81
C ALA A 519 13.04 22.73 -3.49
N LYS A 520 13.97 23.67 -3.35
CA LYS A 520 14.04 24.55 -2.19
C LYS A 520 14.09 26.02 -2.59
N ALA A 521 13.44 26.86 -1.80
CA ALA A 521 13.62 28.30 -1.78
C ALA A 521 14.20 28.69 -0.42
N LYS A 522 15.46 29.10 -0.42
CA LYS A 522 16.16 29.60 0.77
C LYS A 522 16.02 31.10 0.85
N ILE A 523 15.39 31.58 1.92
CA ILE A 523 15.06 32.98 2.10
C ILE A 523 15.86 33.51 3.28
N SER A 524 16.73 34.49 3.03
CA SER A 524 17.61 35.08 4.03
C SER A 524 17.40 36.59 4.14
N ASN A 525 18.07 37.20 5.13
CA ASN A 525 17.88 38.61 5.47
C ASN A 525 16.41 38.91 5.86
N LEU A 526 15.78 37.98 6.58
CA LEU A 526 14.40 38.07 7.09
C LEU A 526 14.34 38.98 8.33
N PHE A 527 14.51 40.29 8.18
CA PHE A 527 14.42 41.25 9.30
C PHE A 527 12.98 41.75 9.58
N GLU A 528 12.03 41.34 8.76
CA GLU A 528 10.60 41.58 8.90
C GLU A 528 9.84 40.36 8.37
N ASP A 529 8.56 40.23 8.74
CA ASP A 529 7.71 39.16 8.24
C ASP A 529 7.45 39.33 6.74
N VAL A 530 7.48 38.22 6.01
CA VAL A 530 7.14 38.16 4.58
C VAL A 530 6.12 37.06 4.33
N VAL A 531 5.27 37.23 3.31
CA VAL A 531 4.27 36.22 2.97
C VAL A 531 4.67 35.55 1.66
N VAL A 532 4.78 34.23 1.65
CA VAL A 532 4.96 33.43 0.43
C VAL A 532 3.61 32.79 0.11
N SER A 533 2.98 33.23 -0.98
CA SER A 533 1.66 32.73 -1.39
C SER A 533 1.73 31.56 -2.38
N LYS A 534 2.90 31.32 -2.98
CA LYS A 534 3.11 30.19 -3.89
C LYS A 534 4.58 29.76 -3.95
N PHE A 535 4.84 28.46 -3.92
CA PHE A 535 6.11 27.87 -4.36
C PHE A 535 5.85 26.59 -5.17
N ALA A 536 6.19 26.62 -6.46
CA ALA A 536 5.85 25.57 -7.42
C ALA A 536 7.06 25.07 -8.20
N LEU A 537 7.05 23.78 -8.52
CA LEU A 537 7.97 23.09 -9.42
C LEU A 537 7.21 22.64 -10.69
N TYR A 538 7.83 22.84 -11.84
CA TYR A 538 7.32 22.48 -13.16
C TYR A 538 8.41 21.82 -14.00
N HIS A 539 8.02 21.18 -15.10
CA HIS A 539 8.93 20.99 -16.23
C HIS A 539 9.06 22.31 -17.02
N SER A 540 10.26 22.64 -17.49
CA SER A 540 10.48 23.81 -18.36
C SER A 540 9.99 23.60 -19.80
N GLU A 541 9.89 22.35 -20.23
CA GLU A 541 9.61 21.95 -21.61
C GLU A 541 8.14 21.55 -21.78
N LEU A 542 7.18 22.49 -21.72
CA LEU A 542 5.76 22.15 -21.88
C LEU A 542 5.18 22.63 -23.23
N ALA A 543 4.65 21.67 -23.99
CA ALA A 543 3.56 21.84 -24.97
C ALA A 543 2.25 21.22 -24.37
N ALA A 544 1.19 20.89 -25.13
CA ALA A 544 -0.02 20.20 -24.62
C ALA A 544 0.02 18.67 -24.79
N ALA A 545 -0.64 17.86 -23.93
CA ALA A 545 -0.62 16.38 -23.97
C ALA A 545 -0.82 15.84 -25.38
N GLU A 546 0.27 15.46 -26.01
CA GLU A 546 0.37 15.19 -27.43
C GLU A 546 1.13 13.88 -27.60
N ASN A 547 0.50 12.92 -28.25
CA ASN A 547 1.08 11.60 -28.49
C ASN A 547 1.50 10.86 -27.21
N PRO A 548 0.60 10.67 -26.21
CA PRO A 548 0.92 9.93 -24.98
C PRO A 548 1.45 8.52 -25.31
N LYS A 549 2.50 8.13 -24.59
CA LYS A 549 3.23 6.88 -24.77
C LYS A 549 3.62 6.29 -23.42
N ILE A 550 3.33 5.01 -23.24
CA ILE A 550 3.85 4.19 -22.16
C ILE A 550 4.75 3.12 -22.78
N THR A 551 5.98 3.00 -22.28
CA THR A 551 6.90 1.93 -22.67
C THR A 551 6.96 0.91 -21.55
N VAL A 552 6.65 -0.36 -21.84
CA VAL A 552 6.77 -1.46 -20.89
C VAL A 552 7.89 -2.36 -21.38
N ASP A 553 9.01 -2.38 -20.64
CA ASP A 553 10.21 -3.16 -20.95
C ASP A 553 10.67 -2.99 -22.42
N GLY A 554 10.85 -1.73 -22.83
CA GLY A 554 11.27 -1.35 -24.19
C GLY A 554 10.16 -1.42 -25.26
N LYS A 555 9.02 -2.08 -25.02
CA LYS A 555 7.88 -2.10 -25.96
C LYS A 555 7.02 -0.85 -25.80
N GLN A 556 6.85 -0.10 -26.88
CA GLN A 556 6.12 1.18 -26.85
C GLN A 556 4.63 0.99 -27.15
N HIS A 557 3.80 1.67 -26.37
CA HIS A 557 2.35 1.74 -26.50
C HIS A 557 1.96 3.21 -26.58
N LEU A 558 1.57 3.69 -27.76
CA LEU A 558 1.34 5.10 -28.02
C LEU A 558 0.03 5.35 -28.75
N ARG A 559 -0.51 6.55 -28.57
CA ARG A 559 -1.68 7.03 -29.30
C ARG A 559 -1.42 8.43 -29.83
N CYS A 560 -1.51 8.64 -31.15
CA CYS A 560 -1.31 9.98 -31.72
C CYS A 560 -2.48 10.92 -31.40
N GLY A 561 -2.21 12.23 -31.33
CA GLY A 561 -3.22 13.27 -31.14
C GLY A 561 -3.02 14.10 -29.87
N LYS A 562 -3.89 15.09 -29.66
CA LYS A 562 -3.93 15.95 -28.47
C LYS A 562 -5.10 15.58 -27.59
N TYR A 563 -4.87 15.51 -26.28
CA TYR A 563 -5.85 15.03 -25.31
C TYR A 563 -6.04 16.05 -24.19
N GLY A 564 -7.29 16.21 -23.74
CA GLY A 564 -7.64 17.09 -22.62
C GLY A 564 -7.21 16.51 -21.27
N ALA A 565 -7.02 17.36 -20.27
CA ALA A 565 -6.75 16.90 -18.91
C ALA A 565 -7.85 15.96 -18.42
N GLY A 566 -7.46 14.82 -17.85
CA GLY A 566 -8.40 13.77 -17.39
C GLY A 566 -9.06 12.93 -18.50
N GLU A 567 -8.83 13.23 -19.79
CA GLU A 567 -9.33 12.38 -20.87
C GLU A 567 -8.66 11.00 -20.84
N VAL A 568 -9.46 9.94 -20.73
CA VAL A 568 -8.97 8.56 -20.66
C VAL A 568 -8.68 8.00 -22.05
N ILE A 569 -7.51 7.37 -22.19
CA ILE A 569 -6.94 6.92 -23.45
C ILE A 569 -6.54 5.46 -23.32
N SER A 570 -7.04 4.60 -24.21
CA SER A 570 -6.50 3.25 -24.36
C SER A 570 -5.26 3.26 -25.26
N LEU A 571 -4.15 2.73 -24.74
CA LEU A 571 -2.87 2.59 -25.44
C LEU A 571 -2.67 1.17 -26.00
N GLY A 572 -3.68 0.30 -25.89
CA GLY A 572 -3.65 -1.09 -26.33
C GLY A 572 -3.33 -2.05 -25.20
N SER A 573 -2.66 -3.16 -25.51
CA SER A 573 -2.31 -4.20 -24.54
C SER A 573 -0.82 -4.55 -24.60
N SER A 574 -0.25 -4.89 -23.45
CA SER A 574 1.06 -5.50 -23.30
C SER A 574 0.95 -7.01 -23.11
N ASP A 575 1.90 -7.71 -23.71
CA ASP A 575 2.10 -9.15 -23.53
C ASP A 575 3.25 -9.43 -22.56
N ASN A 576 3.72 -8.41 -21.80
CA ASN A 576 4.79 -8.59 -20.83
C ASN A 576 4.32 -9.56 -19.74
N LYS A 577 5.04 -10.68 -19.63
CA LYS A 577 4.82 -11.72 -18.63
C LYS A 577 6.01 -11.88 -17.69
N GLU A 578 6.90 -10.89 -17.64
CA GLU A 578 8.09 -10.93 -16.80
C GLU A 578 7.75 -10.66 -15.33
N ALA A 579 8.52 -11.27 -14.43
CA ALA A 579 8.47 -11.02 -12.98
C ALA A 579 8.77 -9.57 -12.64
N ARG A 580 9.64 -8.93 -13.42
CA ARG A 580 10.03 -7.53 -13.27
C ARG A 580 10.02 -6.84 -14.63
N ALA A 581 9.50 -5.62 -14.67
CA ALA A 581 9.57 -4.76 -15.85
C ALA A 581 9.89 -3.33 -15.45
N VAL A 582 10.39 -2.54 -16.41
CA VAL A 582 10.51 -1.08 -16.26
C VAL A 582 9.42 -0.43 -17.09
N VAL A 583 8.63 0.43 -16.45
CA VAL A 583 7.62 1.26 -17.13
C VAL A 583 8.16 2.67 -17.26
N GLU A 584 8.17 3.19 -18.49
CA GLU A 584 8.57 4.56 -18.80
C GLU A 584 7.38 5.34 -19.37
N CYS A 585 7.09 6.49 -18.78
CA CYS A 585 6.13 7.45 -19.31
C CYS A 585 6.83 8.38 -20.31
N SER A 586 6.18 8.66 -21.44
CA SER A 586 6.61 9.71 -22.35
C SER A 586 5.40 10.39 -22.99
N THR A 587 5.43 11.71 -23.04
CA THR A 587 4.37 12.49 -23.69
C THR A 587 4.98 13.71 -24.37
N GLY A 588 4.42 14.09 -25.51
CA GLY A 588 4.54 15.46 -25.99
C GLY A 588 3.70 16.35 -25.09
N GLY A 589 4.22 17.50 -24.73
CA GLY A 589 3.41 18.52 -24.12
C GLY A 589 3.15 18.47 -22.62
N THR A 590 1.90 18.27 -22.09
CA THR A 590 1.54 18.54 -20.65
C THR A 590 2.39 17.74 -19.66
N GLY A 591 3.39 16.99 -20.13
CA GLY A 591 4.58 16.64 -19.39
C GLY A 591 4.34 15.55 -18.38
N ARG A 592 3.09 15.28 -18.06
CA ARG A 592 2.66 14.32 -17.05
C ARG A 592 1.48 13.51 -17.55
N LEU A 593 1.45 12.25 -17.14
CA LEU A 593 0.47 11.27 -17.58
C LEU A 593 0.18 10.32 -16.42
N SER A 594 -1.07 10.27 -15.99
CA SER A 594 -1.54 9.13 -15.19
C SER A 594 -1.61 7.92 -16.11
N TRP A 595 -1.18 6.75 -15.64
CA TRP A 595 -1.35 5.50 -16.36
C TRP A 595 -1.78 4.38 -15.43
N LEU A 596 -2.45 3.40 -16.02
CA LEU A 596 -2.96 2.23 -15.34
C LEU A 596 -2.80 1.02 -16.27
N ILE A 597 -2.19 -0.04 -15.75
CA ILE A 597 -2.15 -1.35 -16.41
C ILE A 597 -3.17 -2.24 -15.71
N ARG A 598 -4.16 -2.71 -16.46
CA ARG A 598 -5.20 -3.63 -16.01
C ARG A 598 -4.89 -5.02 -16.54
N GLN A 599 -4.63 -5.97 -15.64
CA GLN A 599 -4.50 -7.38 -15.96
C GLN A 599 -5.85 -8.06 -15.73
N ASP A 600 -6.52 -8.47 -16.81
CA ASP A 600 -7.73 -9.27 -16.70
C ASP A 600 -7.41 -10.76 -16.45
N ASN A 601 -8.44 -11.53 -16.08
CA ASN A 601 -8.38 -12.97 -15.92
C ASN A 601 -7.16 -13.48 -15.13
N VAL A 602 -6.98 -12.91 -13.93
CA VAL A 602 -5.95 -13.31 -12.98
C VAL A 602 -6.30 -14.69 -12.42
N ASP A 603 -5.35 -15.62 -12.52
CA ASP A 603 -5.49 -17.00 -12.05
C ASP A 603 -4.85 -17.17 -10.66
N TRP A 604 -3.71 -16.51 -10.41
CA TRP A 604 -2.86 -16.71 -9.22
C TRP A 604 -2.32 -15.40 -8.64
N GLN A 605 -2.25 -15.34 -7.32
CA GLN A 605 -1.47 -14.38 -6.55
C GLN A 605 -0.24 -15.08 -5.96
N PHE A 606 0.93 -14.47 -6.11
CA PHE A 606 2.20 -14.88 -5.52
C PHE A 606 2.58 -13.86 -4.44
N ARG A 607 2.62 -14.31 -3.19
CA ARG A 607 3.09 -13.51 -2.06
C ARG A 607 4.56 -13.78 -1.79
N ASN A 608 5.27 -12.73 -1.39
CA ASN A 608 6.69 -12.68 -1.04
C ASN A 608 7.67 -12.88 -2.21
N ALA A 609 7.20 -13.17 -3.42
CA ALA A 609 8.03 -13.30 -4.62
C ALA A 609 7.33 -12.72 -5.84
N ALA A 610 8.13 -12.19 -6.78
CA ALA A 610 7.66 -11.85 -8.10
C ALA A 610 7.68 -13.09 -9.00
N VAL A 611 6.86 -13.11 -10.05
CA VAL A 611 6.66 -14.30 -10.88
C VAL A 611 6.57 -13.96 -12.36
N SER A 612 7.27 -14.72 -13.18
CA SER A 612 7.14 -14.71 -14.65
C SER A 612 6.15 -15.79 -15.08
N ASP A 613 5.28 -15.48 -16.05
CA ASP A 613 4.39 -16.44 -16.71
C ASP A 613 4.90 -16.74 -18.12
N LEU A 614 5.70 -17.78 -18.24
CA LEU A 614 6.36 -18.15 -19.50
C LEU A 614 5.48 -19.04 -20.40
N GLY A 615 4.18 -19.06 -20.15
CA GLY A 615 3.17 -19.72 -21.00
C GLY A 615 3.16 -21.26 -20.92
N GLN A 616 4.24 -21.91 -20.52
CA GLN A 616 4.28 -23.34 -20.20
C GLN A 616 4.46 -23.59 -18.70
N TYR A 617 5.11 -22.66 -18.01
CA TYR A 617 5.40 -22.73 -16.59
C TYR A 617 5.42 -21.34 -15.96
N LEU A 618 5.28 -21.32 -14.64
CA LEU A 618 5.50 -20.14 -13.81
C LEU A 618 6.93 -20.22 -13.25
N GLN A 619 7.64 -19.10 -13.30
CA GLN A 619 9.02 -18.99 -12.80
C GLN A 619 9.10 -18.01 -11.65
N VAL A 620 9.73 -18.43 -10.57
CA VAL A 620 10.15 -17.57 -9.46
C VAL A 620 11.67 -17.60 -9.41
N ASP A 621 12.30 -16.46 -9.70
CA ASP A 621 13.76 -16.34 -9.73
C ASP A 621 14.36 -16.04 -8.35
N SER A 622 13.62 -15.33 -7.50
CA SER A 622 14.03 -15.02 -6.13
C SER A 622 12.83 -14.69 -5.26
N VAL A 623 13.00 -14.91 -3.95
CA VAL A 623 12.13 -14.33 -2.93
C VAL A 623 12.44 -12.84 -2.86
N ARG A 624 11.39 -12.02 -2.97
CA ARG A 624 11.48 -10.56 -2.97
C ARG A 624 11.38 -9.96 -1.58
N SER A 625 10.51 -10.48 -0.72
CA SER A 625 10.36 -9.98 0.65
C SER A 625 11.47 -10.54 1.55
N PRO A 626 12.39 -9.73 2.07
CA PRO A 626 13.45 -10.22 2.97
C PRO A 626 12.90 -10.57 4.37
N TRP A 627 11.65 -10.22 4.68
CA TRP A 627 11.03 -10.42 5.99
C TRP A 627 10.22 -11.71 6.10
N THR A 628 9.94 -12.40 5.00
CA THR A 628 9.18 -13.65 5.05
C THR A 628 9.97 -14.74 5.80
N PRO A 629 9.43 -15.30 6.91
CA PRO A 629 10.10 -16.36 7.64
C PRO A 629 10.35 -17.56 6.73
N ASP A 630 11.54 -18.16 6.88
CA ASP A 630 11.96 -19.30 6.08
C ASP A 630 11.82 -19.10 4.57
N LYS A 631 11.87 -17.85 4.09
CA LYS A 631 11.78 -17.53 2.66
C LYS A 631 10.54 -18.13 2.00
N GLU A 632 9.42 -18.08 2.71
CA GLU A 632 8.18 -18.69 2.27
C GLU A 632 7.56 -17.92 1.09
N VAL A 633 7.24 -18.63 0.01
CA VAL A 633 6.41 -18.10 -1.10
C VAL A 633 5.05 -18.75 -1.00
N VAL A 634 3.99 -17.92 -0.93
CA VAL A 634 2.61 -18.41 -0.89
C VAL A 634 1.91 -18.11 -2.21
N ILE A 635 1.23 -19.12 -2.74
CA ILE A 635 0.53 -19.09 -4.01
C ILE A 635 -0.95 -19.31 -3.72
N ALA A 636 -1.76 -18.30 -4.03
CA ALA A 636 -3.21 -18.29 -3.79
C ALA A 636 -3.97 -18.28 -5.13
N PRO A 637 -4.94 -19.19 -5.35
CA PRO A 637 -5.78 -19.20 -6.55
C PRO A 637 -6.89 -18.15 -6.48
N PHE A 638 -7.29 -17.62 -7.64
CA PHE A 638 -8.57 -16.93 -7.84
C PHE A 638 -9.65 -17.89 -8.37
N GLY A 639 -10.92 -17.47 -8.29
CA GLY A 639 -12.09 -18.31 -8.59
C GLY A 639 -12.02 -19.01 -9.96
N GLY A 640 -11.86 -20.34 -9.94
CA GLY A 640 -11.79 -21.20 -11.13
C GLY A 640 -10.44 -21.90 -11.37
N SER A 641 -9.35 -21.42 -10.76
CA SER A 641 -7.99 -21.95 -11.00
C SER A 641 -7.67 -23.23 -10.20
N SER A 642 -8.52 -23.62 -9.24
CA SER A 642 -8.25 -24.71 -8.27
C SER A 642 -8.89 -26.05 -8.64
N GLY A 643 -9.31 -26.25 -9.89
CA GLY A 643 -9.96 -27.49 -10.36
C GLY A 643 -9.09 -28.75 -10.26
N GLY A 644 -7.80 -28.63 -9.97
CA GLY A 644 -6.87 -29.74 -9.76
C GLY A 644 -5.72 -29.38 -8.81
N PRO A 645 -4.78 -30.32 -8.58
CA PRO A 645 -3.58 -30.10 -7.80
C PRO A 645 -2.82 -28.82 -8.16
N PHE A 646 -2.34 -28.08 -7.15
CA PHE A 646 -1.51 -26.89 -7.35
C PHE A 646 -0.52 -26.66 -6.21
N VAL A 647 0.65 -26.08 -6.52
CA VAL A 647 1.61 -25.63 -5.51
C VAL A 647 0.99 -24.46 -4.77
N HIS A 648 0.81 -24.59 -3.46
CA HIS A 648 0.30 -23.52 -2.62
C HIS A 648 1.40 -22.81 -1.85
N LYS A 649 2.47 -23.51 -1.50
CA LYS A 649 3.51 -22.94 -0.67
C LYS A 649 4.84 -23.61 -0.94
N THR A 650 5.90 -22.81 -0.99
CA THR A 650 7.28 -23.29 -0.89
C THR A 650 7.91 -22.67 0.35
N ARG A 651 8.80 -23.42 1.01
CA ARG A 651 9.54 -22.95 2.18
C ARG A 651 11.02 -23.23 1.97
N LYS A 652 11.86 -22.23 2.21
CA LYS A 652 13.31 -22.24 2.02
C LYS A 652 13.73 -22.57 0.58
N ILE A 653 12.90 -22.23 -0.40
CA ILE A 653 13.22 -22.38 -1.82
C ILE A 653 13.32 -20.98 -2.41
N ASN A 654 14.50 -20.62 -2.90
CA ASN A 654 14.77 -19.30 -3.45
C ASN A 654 14.34 -19.20 -4.91
N GLN A 655 14.54 -20.28 -5.68
CA GLN A 655 14.34 -20.29 -7.13
C GLN A 655 13.72 -21.61 -7.59
N PHE A 656 12.61 -21.52 -8.33
CA PHE A 656 11.90 -22.69 -8.83
C PHE A 656 10.97 -22.38 -10.01
N ASN A 657 10.63 -23.43 -10.76
CA ASN A 657 9.61 -23.39 -11.81
C ASN A 657 8.47 -24.37 -11.54
N ILE A 658 7.25 -24.04 -11.95
CA ILE A 658 6.06 -24.91 -11.80
C ILE A 658 5.47 -25.25 -13.17
N TYR A 659 5.37 -26.55 -13.48
CA TYR A 659 4.79 -27.09 -14.72
C TYR A 659 3.65 -28.08 -14.46
N PRO A 660 2.71 -28.25 -15.40
CA PRO A 660 2.29 -27.22 -16.35
C PRO A 660 1.51 -26.11 -15.61
N LEU A 661 1.18 -25.00 -16.28
CA LEU A 661 0.30 -23.96 -15.72
C LEU A 661 -0.97 -24.58 -15.14
N ASN A 662 -1.07 -24.60 -13.80
CA ASN A 662 -2.07 -25.30 -13.01
C ASN A 662 -3.51 -24.98 -13.43
N ARG A 663 -4.09 -25.82 -14.29
CA ARG A 663 -5.48 -25.73 -14.78
C ARG A 663 -6.09 -27.12 -14.95
N GLY A 664 -6.33 -27.81 -13.83
CA GLY A 664 -6.87 -29.19 -13.85
C GLY A 664 -5.81 -30.27 -14.08
N ASN A 665 -4.60 -30.04 -13.56
CA ASN A 665 -3.45 -30.91 -13.79
C ASN A 665 -3.63 -32.28 -13.13
N GLU A 666 -3.46 -33.38 -13.87
CA GLU A 666 -3.26 -34.72 -13.29
C GLU A 666 -1.77 -34.98 -12.97
N LEU A 667 -0.88 -34.08 -13.41
CA LEU A 667 0.56 -34.16 -13.23
C LEU A 667 1.12 -32.77 -12.88
N LEU A 668 1.91 -32.68 -11.82
CA LEU A 668 2.59 -31.47 -11.40
C LEU A 668 4.09 -31.71 -11.35
N LYS A 669 4.88 -30.81 -11.96
CA LYS A 669 6.34 -30.81 -11.85
C LYS A 669 6.80 -29.50 -11.24
N ILE A 670 7.68 -29.58 -10.25
CA ILE A 670 8.39 -28.44 -9.68
C ILE A 670 9.88 -28.64 -9.93
N ASP A 671 10.48 -27.78 -10.74
CA ASP A 671 11.93 -27.76 -10.96
C ASP A 671 12.55 -26.83 -9.92
N VAL A 672 13.17 -27.41 -8.89
CA VAL A 672 13.82 -26.66 -7.81
C VAL A 672 15.26 -26.37 -8.21
N GLN A 673 15.60 -25.09 -8.28
CA GLN A 673 16.89 -24.63 -8.78
C GLN A 673 17.79 -24.11 -7.67
N ASN A 674 17.21 -23.58 -6.59
CA ASN A 674 17.98 -23.13 -5.44
C ASN A 674 17.14 -23.20 -4.15
N PHE A 675 17.70 -23.80 -3.09
CA PHE A 675 17.02 -23.99 -1.80
C PHE A 675 18.02 -24.05 -0.64
N ASP A 676 17.53 -23.80 0.59
CA ASP A 676 18.29 -24.00 1.84
C ASP A 676 17.90 -25.35 2.49
N SER A 677 18.65 -25.80 3.52
CA SER A 677 18.34 -27.07 4.18
C SER A 677 16.93 -27.12 4.78
N ASP A 678 16.32 -28.31 4.76
CA ASP A 678 14.97 -28.56 5.29
C ASP A 678 13.88 -27.81 4.52
N ALA A 679 14.05 -27.63 3.21
CA ALA A 679 13.04 -27.03 2.34
C ALA A 679 11.90 -28.01 2.05
N ASP A 680 10.70 -27.47 1.90
CA ASP A 680 9.50 -28.23 1.59
C ASP A 680 8.59 -27.51 0.59
N ILE A 681 7.81 -28.30 -0.13
CA ILE A 681 6.77 -27.85 -1.06
C ILE A 681 5.44 -28.41 -0.57
N LYS A 682 4.43 -27.54 -0.46
CA LYS A 682 3.06 -27.92 -0.13
C LYS A 682 2.16 -27.77 -1.35
N ILE A 683 1.55 -28.87 -1.74
CA ILE A 683 0.66 -28.99 -2.88
C ILE A 683 -0.74 -29.29 -2.37
N ILE A 684 -1.72 -28.49 -2.79
CA ILE A 684 -3.13 -28.74 -2.47
C ILE A 684 -3.68 -29.69 -3.51
N CYS A 685 -4.34 -30.75 -3.06
CA CYS A 685 -4.91 -31.77 -3.93
C CYS A 685 -6.10 -32.45 -3.22
N SER A 686 -7.04 -32.99 -4.00
CA SER A 686 -8.23 -33.67 -3.45
C SER A 686 -7.95 -35.12 -3.04
N ALA A 687 -6.89 -35.72 -3.58
CA ALA A 687 -6.48 -37.09 -3.33
C ALA A 687 -4.95 -37.19 -3.20
N SER A 688 -4.47 -38.27 -2.60
CA SER A 688 -3.04 -38.61 -2.61
C SER A 688 -2.59 -38.88 -4.05
N PRO A 689 -1.38 -38.44 -4.46
CA PRO A 689 -0.82 -38.83 -5.75
C PRO A 689 -0.58 -40.35 -5.80
N ALA A 690 -0.65 -40.92 -7.00
CA ALA A 690 -0.26 -42.29 -7.30
C ALA A 690 1.26 -42.48 -7.18
N ALA A 691 2.03 -41.46 -7.55
CA ALA A 691 3.48 -41.45 -7.41
C ALA A 691 4.02 -40.04 -7.15
N VAL A 692 5.11 -39.98 -6.36
CA VAL A 692 5.97 -38.80 -6.25
C VAL A 692 7.40 -39.22 -6.56
N THR A 693 8.03 -38.53 -7.51
CA THR A 693 9.43 -38.77 -7.90
C THR A 693 10.26 -37.50 -7.71
N GLY A 694 11.58 -37.65 -7.56
CA GLY A 694 12.49 -36.52 -7.29
C GLY A 694 12.60 -36.16 -5.79
N SER A 695 11.85 -36.85 -4.93
CA SER A 695 12.00 -36.81 -3.47
C SER A 695 11.67 -38.18 -2.87
N SER A 696 12.45 -38.61 -1.89
CA SER A 696 12.19 -39.85 -1.15
C SER A 696 11.31 -39.65 0.09
N GLN A 697 11.04 -38.38 0.47
CA GLN A 697 10.30 -38.01 1.66
C GLN A 697 9.12 -37.11 1.32
N TRP A 698 7.92 -37.69 1.40
CA TRP A 698 6.68 -36.96 1.23
C TRP A 698 5.57 -37.56 2.10
N SER A 699 4.55 -36.75 2.38
CA SER A 699 3.36 -37.17 3.11
C SER A 699 2.12 -36.52 2.52
N TYR A 700 0.98 -37.20 2.62
CA TYR A 700 -0.32 -36.65 2.26
C TYR A 700 -1.24 -36.67 3.47
N GLU A 701 -1.66 -35.49 3.92
CA GLU A 701 -2.58 -35.35 5.05
C GLU A 701 -3.60 -34.27 4.73
N SER A 702 -4.89 -34.60 4.89
CA SER A 702 -6.00 -33.65 4.77
C SER A 702 -5.90 -32.79 3.49
N GLY A 703 -5.81 -33.40 2.31
CA GLY A 703 -5.79 -32.66 1.05
C GLY A 703 -4.55 -31.80 0.80
N VAL A 704 -3.46 -32.05 1.54
CA VAL A 704 -2.17 -31.41 1.36
C VAL A 704 -1.09 -32.48 1.20
N LEU A 705 -0.43 -32.46 0.05
CA LEU A 705 0.80 -33.20 -0.19
C LEU A 705 1.98 -32.31 0.24
N THR A 706 2.80 -32.78 1.18
CA THR A 706 4.05 -32.12 1.58
C THR A 706 5.20 -32.95 1.04
N VAL A 707 6.11 -32.31 0.30
CA VAL A 707 7.28 -32.95 -0.30
C VAL A 707 8.54 -32.25 0.20
N ASN A 708 9.44 -32.99 0.85
CA ASN A 708 10.73 -32.45 1.25
C ASN A 708 11.66 -32.37 0.04
N VAL A 709 12.43 -31.29 -0.06
CA VAL A 709 13.43 -31.10 -1.11
C VAL A 709 14.78 -31.60 -0.61
N GLU A 710 15.31 -32.63 -1.25
CA GLU A 710 16.56 -33.28 -0.85
C GLU A 710 17.75 -32.87 -1.76
N SER A 711 17.45 -32.43 -2.98
CA SER A 711 18.42 -31.94 -3.97
C SER A 711 17.75 -31.01 -4.98
N GLU A 712 18.56 -30.22 -5.70
CA GLU A 712 18.10 -29.51 -6.90
C GLU A 712 17.61 -30.52 -7.96
N GLY A 713 16.65 -30.09 -8.78
CA GLY A 713 16.07 -30.88 -9.86
C GLY A 713 14.55 -30.95 -9.81
N VAL A 714 14.00 -31.85 -10.63
CA VAL A 714 12.56 -31.93 -10.88
C VAL A 714 11.86 -32.89 -9.92
N ILE A 715 11.00 -32.34 -9.07
CA ILE A 715 10.02 -33.08 -8.29
C ILE A 715 8.77 -33.24 -9.14
N THR A 716 8.24 -34.45 -9.25
CA THR A 716 6.99 -34.74 -9.97
C THR A 716 6.00 -35.42 -9.06
N ALA A 717 4.76 -34.96 -9.04
CA ALA A 717 3.62 -35.61 -8.40
C ALA A 717 2.58 -35.96 -9.48
N ASP A 718 2.18 -37.23 -9.52
CA ASP A 718 1.31 -37.81 -10.55
C ASP A 718 0.04 -38.40 -9.91
N TRP A 719 -1.14 -38.01 -10.41
CA TRP A 719 -2.45 -38.47 -9.97
C TRP A 719 -3.15 -39.38 -10.99
N ALA A 720 -2.53 -39.64 -12.15
CA ALA A 720 -3.09 -40.48 -13.22
C ALA A 720 -3.06 -41.99 -12.90
#